data_AF-A0A3S1ACW0-F1
#
_entry.id   AF-A0A3S1ACW0-F1
#
_cell.length_a   1.000
_cell.length_b   1.000
_cell.length_c   1.000
_cell.angle_alpha   90.00
_cell.angle_beta   90.00
_cell.angle_gamma   90.00
#
_symmetry.space_group_name_H-M   'P 1'
#
loop_
_entity.id
_entity.type
_entity.pdbx_description
1 polymer ?
#
loop_
_entity_poly.entity_id
_entity_poly.type
_entity_poly.pdbx_seq_one_letter_code
_entity_poly.pdbx_strand_id
1 'polypeptide(L)'
;MLADWSEESLQRQLEDISHQYGAVAAFIHLHPLHNIHYLETEKTILRHVFLIAKHLKEPLNQAANQGRSSFLTVARLDGQFGLGHTNNFSVIAGGLFGLTKSLNQEWETVFCRSCDLSPDLDGETSVKHILAELQDPNLLVTEVGYSKTGRFTLVADTPNQLPITNDQLPITNNQVFLVSGGAKGITAQCVIKLAQESQCKFILLGRSSTESEPVWAEGCENEAELKQRIMEDFQAKGEKPTPIMVQKKYQIISSQREIQNTLKAIEKAGGKAEYLSVDVTEGVLLQEKLAPVIERLGAITGIIHGAGNLADKRIEKKSIQDFETVYAAKVKGLENLLHCLPPSQLQYLVLFSSVVGFYGNVGQSDYAIANEILNKSAHLVKLNHPDCHVVAINWGPWDSGMVSPELKKAFAERGIETIPLEVGAQMLVNELKNHNQKTVQVVIGSPLIYVPTTLNSELKSYRIHRQLTLAANPFLHDHVIAGRPVLPATCGLLWMANTCEQLYPGYKALCFPKFKVLKGIVFDENLANEYNLELQEIAKIENKEIEFTAKISSKSPDGKIRYHFSTNVILKREASTPPNYEFLNLQQDEKFLSTNPLLYQHGASSLFHGTTFQGVKSVLNASPAKLTLECYLPHPTAQQQGQFSVQTFNPYIADVQIHSLWIWTQQFHQLGCLPAEIQYFEQFASVPFGETFYVTCEIKSQTALTVIADVITHNRQGQVYNRMIGAKGTILSQPI
;
A
#
# COMPACT_ATOMS: atom_id res chain seq x y z
N MET A 1 33.10 12.96 4.35
CA MET A 1 32.39 13.13 3.08
C MET A 1 33.24 12.55 1.97
N LEU A 2 32.64 11.95 0.94
CA LEU A 2 33.38 11.51 -0.25
C LEU A 2 34.03 12.73 -0.92
N ALA A 3 35.26 12.55 -1.41
CA ALA A 3 36.02 13.60 -2.08
C ALA A 3 35.54 13.87 -3.51
N ASP A 4 34.90 12.87 -4.14
CA ASP A 4 34.38 12.92 -5.50
C ASP A 4 33.00 12.22 -5.56
N TRP A 5 32.02 12.88 -6.16
CA TRP A 5 30.62 12.43 -6.29
C TRP A 5 30.23 12.14 -7.75
N SER A 6 31.23 12.01 -8.64
CA SER A 6 31.05 11.61 -10.03
C SER A 6 30.63 10.14 -10.15
N GLU A 7 29.87 9.82 -11.19
CA GLU A 7 29.48 8.43 -11.47
C GLU A 7 30.69 7.56 -11.84
N GLU A 8 31.69 8.14 -12.50
CA GLU A 8 32.94 7.47 -12.87
C GLU A 8 33.74 7.04 -11.64
N SER A 9 33.86 7.91 -10.63
CA SER A 9 34.52 7.58 -9.37
C SER A 9 33.75 6.53 -8.58
N LEU A 10 32.41 6.62 -8.56
CA LEU A 10 31.55 5.60 -7.97
C LEU A 10 31.80 4.22 -8.58
N GLN A 11 31.79 4.14 -9.92
CA GLN A 11 31.96 2.88 -10.63
C GLN A 11 33.31 2.25 -10.31
N ARG A 12 34.40 3.05 -10.36
CA ARG A 12 35.74 2.58 -9.99
C ARG A 12 35.77 2.02 -8.56
N GLN A 13 35.16 2.72 -7.60
CA GLN A 13 35.12 2.26 -6.21
C GLN A 13 34.34 0.95 -6.05
N LEU A 14 33.22 0.79 -6.75
CA LEU A 14 32.45 -0.47 -6.73
C LEU A 14 33.24 -1.62 -7.38
N GLU A 15 33.96 -1.35 -8.47
CA GLU A 15 34.86 -2.30 -9.11
C GLU A 15 36.01 -2.71 -8.19
N ASP A 16 36.65 -1.76 -7.51
CA ASP A 16 37.73 -2.02 -6.54
C ASP A 16 37.22 -2.87 -5.37
N ILE A 17 36.03 -2.56 -4.83
CA ILE A 17 35.38 -3.37 -3.78
C ILE A 17 35.12 -4.79 -4.29
N SER A 18 34.57 -4.93 -5.49
CA SER A 18 34.26 -6.23 -6.09
C SER A 18 35.51 -7.06 -6.33
N HIS A 19 36.60 -6.44 -6.79
CA HIS A 19 37.89 -7.11 -7.00
C HIS A 19 38.51 -7.56 -5.68
N GLN A 20 38.39 -6.75 -4.61
CA GLN A 20 39.00 -7.05 -3.32
C GLN A 20 38.21 -8.07 -2.48
N TYR A 21 36.87 -8.00 -2.51
CA TYR A 21 36.01 -8.74 -1.58
C TYR A 21 35.00 -9.66 -2.26
N GLY A 22 34.92 -9.64 -3.59
CA GLY A 22 33.91 -10.35 -4.38
C GLY A 22 32.64 -9.52 -4.61
N ALA A 23 31.70 -10.09 -5.36
CA ALA A 23 30.47 -9.40 -5.74
C ALA A 23 29.62 -9.00 -4.52
N VAL A 24 29.04 -7.79 -4.58
CA VAL A 24 28.16 -7.27 -3.52
C VAL A 24 26.86 -8.09 -3.50
N ALA A 25 26.59 -8.73 -2.36
CA ALA A 25 25.36 -9.50 -2.12
C ALA A 25 24.31 -8.75 -1.27
N ALA A 26 24.73 -7.72 -0.53
CA ALA A 26 23.83 -6.90 0.27
C ALA A 26 24.32 -5.45 0.28
N PHE A 27 23.40 -4.52 0.10
CA PHE A 27 23.64 -3.09 0.23
C PHE A 27 22.78 -2.51 1.35
N ILE A 28 23.39 -1.74 2.25
CA ILE A 28 22.71 -1.06 3.35
C ILE A 28 23.12 0.41 3.31
N HIS A 29 22.17 1.31 3.03
CA HIS A 29 22.37 2.74 3.14
C HIS A 29 21.90 3.26 4.49
N LEU A 30 22.79 3.88 5.26
CA LEU A 30 22.45 4.59 6.50
C LEU A 30 22.43 6.09 6.21
N HIS A 31 21.24 6.67 6.05
CA HIS A 31 21.13 8.10 5.78
C HIS A 31 21.49 8.93 7.03
N PRO A 32 22.32 9.98 6.90
CA PRO A 32 22.66 10.85 8.03
C PRO A 32 21.42 11.56 8.58
N LEU A 33 21.43 11.84 9.88
CA LEU A 33 20.37 12.62 10.53
C LEU A 33 20.61 14.12 10.28
N HIS A 34 19.65 14.78 9.63
CA HIS A 34 19.62 16.23 9.50
C HIS A 34 18.26 16.79 9.93
N ASN A 35 18.30 17.95 10.59
CA ASN A 35 17.09 18.67 11.02
C ASN A 35 16.72 19.84 10.07
N ILE A 36 17.49 20.04 9.00
CA ILE A 36 17.30 21.11 8.02
C ILE A 36 16.54 20.54 6.82
N HIS A 37 15.49 21.22 6.39
CA HIS A 37 14.68 20.82 5.25
C HIS A 37 15.36 21.23 3.93
N TYR A 38 15.17 20.42 2.87
CA TYR A 38 15.68 20.69 1.52
C TYR A 38 17.21 20.94 1.44
N LEU A 39 17.99 20.24 2.28
CA LEU A 39 19.44 20.40 2.28
C LEU A 39 20.08 19.83 0.99
N GLU A 40 20.81 20.65 0.24
CA GLU A 40 21.44 20.24 -1.03
C GLU A 40 22.45 19.07 -0.88
N THR A 41 23.07 18.93 0.30
CA THR A 41 23.93 17.77 0.58
C THR A 41 23.13 16.47 0.69
N GLU A 42 21.89 16.50 1.19
CA GLU A 42 21.02 15.32 1.22
C GLU A 42 20.55 14.93 -0.17
N LYS A 43 20.23 15.92 -1.02
CA LYS A 43 19.96 15.67 -2.45
C LYS A 43 21.15 14.97 -3.11
N THR A 44 22.36 15.45 -2.83
CA THR A 44 23.61 14.85 -3.36
C THR A 44 23.77 13.40 -2.91
N ILE A 45 23.52 13.10 -1.62
CA ILE A 45 23.54 11.73 -1.09
C ILE A 45 22.48 10.86 -1.76
N LEU A 46 21.23 11.33 -1.84
CA LEU A 46 20.11 10.60 -2.44
C LEU A 46 20.39 10.28 -3.92
N ARG A 47 20.89 11.25 -4.69
CA ARG A 47 21.35 11.05 -6.07
C ARG A 47 22.45 10.01 -6.14
N HIS A 48 23.36 9.99 -5.17
CA HIS A 48 24.43 8.99 -5.14
C HIS A 48 23.91 7.58 -4.87
N VAL A 49 22.97 7.42 -3.92
CA VAL A 49 22.30 6.12 -3.65
C VAL A 49 21.53 5.63 -4.88
N PHE A 50 20.89 6.53 -5.62
CA PHE A 50 20.24 6.22 -6.90
C PHE A 50 21.26 5.66 -7.93
N LEU A 51 22.45 6.25 -8.04
CA LEU A 51 23.51 5.74 -8.90
C LEU A 51 24.12 4.42 -8.41
N ILE A 52 24.24 4.24 -7.09
CA ILE A 52 24.65 2.96 -6.52
C ILE A 52 23.64 1.86 -6.90
N ALA A 53 22.34 2.14 -6.79
CA ALA A 53 21.31 1.19 -7.22
C ALA A 53 21.46 0.82 -8.70
N LYS A 54 21.69 1.80 -9.57
CA LYS A 54 21.97 1.57 -11.01
C LYS A 54 23.09 0.55 -11.22
N HIS A 55 24.22 0.71 -10.54
CA HIS A 55 25.40 -0.15 -10.73
C HIS A 55 25.35 -1.46 -9.95
N LEU A 56 24.55 -1.54 -8.89
CA LEU A 56 24.37 -2.76 -8.10
C LEU A 56 23.25 -3.68 -8.61
N LYS A 57 22.45 -3.27 -9.59
CA LYS A 57 21.37 -4.10 -10.15
C LYS A 57 21.87 -5.50 -10.53
N GLU A 58 22.91 -5.57 -11.37
CA GLU A 58 23.41 -6.85 -11.87
C GLU A 58 24.08 -7.70 -10.77
N PRO A 59 25.05 -7.17 -9.99
CA PRO A 59 25.67 -7.94 -8.90
C PRO A 59 24.67 -8.49 -7.87
N LEU A 60 23.70 -7.67 -7.46
CA LEU A 60 22.71 -8.11 -6.46
C LEU A 60 21.77 -9.19 -7.01
N ASN A 61 21.34 -9.11 -8.28
CA ASN A 61 20.51 -10.16 -8.88
C ASN A 61 21.32 -11.46 -9.10
N GLN A 62 22.61 -11.36 -9.44
CA GLN A 62 23.48 -12.54 -9.53
C GLN A 62 23.66 -13.22 -8.17
N ALA A 63 23.90 -12.43 -7.12
CA ALA A 63 24.02 -12.94 -5.75
C ALA A 63 22.71 -13.59 -5.25
N ALA A 64 21.55 -13.11 -5.70
CA ALA A 64 20.25 -13.67 -5.36
C ALA A 64 20.07 -15.13 -5.82
N ASN A 65 20.87 -15.60 -6.79
CA ASN A 65 20.87 -17.00 -7.24
C ASN A 65 21.61 -17.94 -6.28
N GLN A 66 22.45 -17.40 -5.39
CA GLN A 66 23.26 -18.19 -4.44
C GLN A 66 22.69 -18.13 -3.01
N GLY A 67 21.85 -17.14 -2.72
CA GLY A 67 21.28 -16.91 -1.40
C GLY A 67 20.42 -15.65 -1.35
N ARG A 68 20.14 -15.16 -0.14
CA ARG A 68 19.36 -13.93 0.03
C ARG A 68 20.21 -12.71 -0.31
N SER A 69 19.83 -12.00 -1.35
CA SER A 69 20.41 -10.71 -1.74
C SER A 69 19.51 -9.56 -1.29
N SER A 70 20.07 -8.40 -0.94
CA SER A 70 19.27 -7.29 -0.42
C SER A 70 19.74 -5.88 -0.78
N PHE A 71 18.77 -4.98 -0.87
CA PHE A 71 18.96 -3.53 -0.96
C PHE A 71 18.11 -2.86 0.12
N LEU A 72 18.78 -2.39 1.17
CA LEU A 72 18.13 -1.79 2.33
C LEU A 72 18.51 -0.32 2.47
N THR A 73 17.52 0.55 2.67
CA THR A 73 17.76 1.97 2.98
C THR A 73 17.20 2.32 4.35
N VAL A 74 17.95 3.09 5.13
CA VAL A 74 17.55 3.55 6.46
C VAL A 74 17.50 5.07 6.45
N ALA A 75 16.36 5.63 6.82
CA ALA A 75 16.18 7.03 7.15
C ALA A 75 15.80 7.19 8.62
N ARG A 76 15.91 8.41 9.14
CA ARG A 76 15.46 8.76 10.48
C ARG A 76 14.48 9.91 10.42
N LEU A 77 13.19 9.59 10.26
CA LEU A 77 12.10 10.55 10.29
C LEU A 77 11.54 10.62 11.72
N ASP A 78 10.48 9.87 12.02
CA ASP A 78 9.90 9.76 13.35
C ASP A 78 9.64 8.30 13.79
N GLY A 79 9.96 7.32 12.93
CA GLY A 79 9.64 5.91 13.14
C GLY A 79 8.22 5.54 12.75
N GLN A 80 7.46 6.48 12.20
CA GLN A 80 6.08 6.36 11.72
C GLN A 80 5.92 7.11 10.37
N PHE A 81 6.99 7.20 9.59
CA PHE A 81 7.05 7.76 8.24
C PHE A 81 6.71 9.26 8.13
N GLY A 82 6.81 10.00 9.23
CA GLY A 82 6.41 11.40 9.36
C GLY A 82 4.94 11.60 9.76
N LEU A 83 4.19 10.52 9.97
CA LEU A 83 2.76 10.54 10.33
C LEU A 83 2.54 10.45 11.85
N GLY A 84 3.60 10.19 12.63
CA GLY A 84 3.54 10.21 14.08
C GLY A 84 3.46 11.63 14.65
N HIS A 85 3.79 12.65 13.82
CA HIS A 85 3.74 14.07 14.17
C HIS A 85 4.55 14.44 15.43
N THR A 86 5.67 13.75 15.65
CA THR A 86 6.49 13.93 16.86
C THR A 86 7.65 14.89 16.67
N ASN A 87 8.31 14.87 15.50
CA ASN A 87 9.54 15.60 15.24
C ASN A 87 9.58 16.13 13.80
N ASN A 88 10.31 17.23 13.59
CA ASN A 88 10.71 17.65 12.25
C ASN A 88 11.72 16.66 11.65
N PHE A 89 11.64 16.43 10.35
CA PHE A 89 12.46 15.44 9.64
C PHE A 89 12.91 15.92 8.26
N SER A 90 13.91 15.22 7.69
CA SER A 90 14.32 15.45 6.30
C SER A 90 13.33 14.83 5.32
N VAL A 91 12.65 15.68 4.56
CA VAL A 91 11.77 15.25 3.46
C VAL A 91 12.55 14.60 2.32
N ILE A 92 13.83 14.98 2.13
CA ILE A 92 14.70 14.42 1.09
C ILE A 92 15.09 12.98 1.42
N ALA A 93 15.37 12.68 2.69
CA ALA A 93 15.59 11.30 3.15
C ALA A 93 14.37 10.41 2.86
N GLY A 94 13.15 10.97 2.94
CA GLY A 94 11.90 10.33 2.51
C GLY A 94 11.89 9.85 1.06
N GLY A 95 12.68 10.44 0.17
CA GLY A 95 12.81 9.99 -1.21
C GLY A 95 13.38 8.58 -1.35
N LEU A 96 14.17 8.09 -0.38
CA LEU A 96 14.72 6.74 -0.38
C LEU A 96 13.64 5.65 -0.43
N PHE A 97 12.48 5.92 0.18
CA PHE A 97 11.35 5.01 0.21
C PHE A 97 10.74 4.85 -1.19
N GLY A 98 10.60 5.95 -1.93
CA GLY A 98 10.19 5.93 -3.33
C GLY A 98 11.17 5.15 -4.23
N LEU A 99 12.48 5.33 -4.02
CA LEU A 99 13.50 4.55 -4.71
C LEU A 99 13.32 3.05 -4.47
N THR A 100 13.35 2.64 -3.20
CA THR A 100 13.27 1.22 -2.81
C THR A 100 12.01 0.55 -3.33
N LYS A 101 10.86 1.23 -3.28
CA LYS A 101 9.59 0.69 -3.77
C LYS A 101 9.60 0.42 -5.27
N SER A 102 10.21 1.32 -6.06
CA SER A 102 10.39 1.07 -7.51
C SER A 102 11.41 -0.05 -7.78
N LEU A 103 12.52 -0.10 -7.02
CA LEU A 103 13.50 -1.20 -7.15
C LEU A 103 12.89 -2.56 -6.81
N ASN A 104 12.01 -2.63 -5.81
CA ASN A 104 11.29 -3.85 -5.44
C ASN A 104 10.46 -4.42 -6.60
N GLN A 105 9.95 -3.56 -7.48
CA GLN A 105 9.23 -4.00 -8.68
C GLN A 105 10.18 -4.31 -9.85
N GLU A 106 11.33 -3.64 -9.94
CA GLU A 106 12.30 -3.86 -11.02
C GLU A 106 13.22 -5.07 -10.79
N TRP A 107 13.48 -5.45 -9.53
CA TRP A 107 14.46 -6.45 -9.12
C TRP A 107 13.78 -7.65 -8.49
N GLU A 108 13.22 -8.52 -9.32
CA GLU A 108 12.36 -9.64 -8.92
C GLU A 108 12.95 -10.56 -7.83
N THR A 109 14.28 -10.69 -7.76
CA THR A 109 14.96 -11.62 -6.85
C THR A 109 15.68 -10.95 -5.68
N VAL A 110 15.79 -9.62 -5.68
CA VAL A 110 16.52 -8.87 -4.65
C VAL A 110 15.55 -8.35 -3.61
N PHE A 111 15.79 -8.69 -2.34
CA PHE A 111 14.96 -8.20 -1.24
C PHE A 111 15.18 -6.69 -1.02
N CYS A 112 14.17 -5.88 -1.31
CA CYS A 112 14.21 -4.44 -1.16
C CYS A 112 13.41 -3.99 0.08
N ARG A 113 14.01 -3.21 0.98
CA ARG A 113 13.35 -2.73 2.21
C ARG A 113 13.81 -1.33 2.61
N SER A 114 12.86 -0.46 2.95
CA SER A 114 13.16 0.82 3.59
C SER A 114 12.80 0.79 5.06
N CYS A 115 13.64 1.38 5.91
CA CYS A 115 13.43 1.51 7.34
C CYS A 115 13.39 2.99 7.72
N ASP A 116 12.30 3.42 8.35
CA ASP A 116 12.25 4.66 9.11
C ASP A 116 12.52 4.34 10.59
N LEU A 117 13.63 4.82 11.13
CA LEU A 117 13.95 4.68 12.54
C LEU A 117 13.70 5.99 13.26
N SER A 118 12.94 5.96 14.35
CA SER A 118 12.75 7.13 15.19
C SER A 118 14.12 7.64 15.69
N PRO A 119 14.42 8.96 15.59
CA PRO A 119 15.66 9.54 16.10
C PRO A 119 15.88 9.31 17.60
N ASP A 120 14.80 8.99 18.32
CA ASP A 120 14.77 8.68 19.74
C ASP A 120 15.31 7.29 20.13
N LEU A 121 15.56 6.42 19.15
CA LEU A 121 16.10 5.08 19.39
C LEU A 121 17.62 5.14 19.58
N ASP A 122 18.13 4.36 20.53
CA ASP A 122 19.55 4.19 20.70
C ASP A 122 20.17 3.35 19.55
N GLY A 123 21.50 3.38 19.45
CA GLY A 123 22.22 2.70 18.37
C GLY A 123 22.09 1.17 18.41
N GLU A 124 22.05 0.55 19.58
CA GLU A 124 21.97 -0.91 19.72
C GLU A 124 20.58 -1.41 19.31
N THR A 125 19.53 -0.74 19.78
CA THR A 125 18.14 -1.01 19.38
C THR A 125 17.95 -0.79 17.88
N SER A 126 18.53 0.27 17.32
CA SER A 126 18.51 0.55 15.88
C SER A 126 19.13 -0.58 15.05
N VAL A 127 20.31 -1.08 15.46
CA VAL A 127 20.98 -2.21 14.78
C VAL A 127 20.13 -3.48 14.85
N LYS A 128 19.53 -3.77 16.01
CA LYS A 128 18.63 -4.93 16.17
C LYS A 128 17.46 -4.88 15.19
N HIS A 129 16.85 -3.71 15.01
CA HIS A 129 15.75 -3.53 14.06
C HIS A 129 16.20 -3.70 12.61
N ILE A 130 17.34 -3.10 12.21
CA ILE A 130 17.88 -3.24 10.86
C ILE A 130 18.18 -4.71 10.53
N LEU A 131 18.81 -5.44 11.46
CA LEU A 131 19.12 -6.87 11.28
C LEU A 131 17.85 -7.73 11.20
N ALA A 132 16.82 -7.42 11.98
CA ALA A 132 15.54 -8.10 11.91
C ALA A 132 14.87 -7.92 10.53
N GLU A 133 14.94 -6.71 9.96
CA GLU A 133 14.37 -6.43 8.63
C GLU A 133 15.14 -7.08 7.49
N LEU A 134 16.47 -7.16 7.58
CA LEU A 134 17.26 -7.90 6.58
C LEU A 134 16.84 -9.38 6.49
N GLN A 135 16.36 -9.93 7.60
CA GLN A 135 15.94 -11.33 7.71
C GLN A 135 14.41 -11.53 7.63
N ASP A 136 13.62 -10.47 7.46
CA ASP A 136 12.16 -10.55 7.42
C ASP A 136 11.70 -11.39 6.20
N PRO A 137 11.00 -12.51 6.39
CA PRO A 137 10.49 -13.30 5.27
C PRO A 137 9.37 -12.61 4.50
N ASN A 138 8.78 -11.54 5.05
CA ASN A 138 7.61 -10.90 4.46
C ASN A 138 7.95 -10.00 3.28
N LEU A 139 7.69 -10.48 2.06
CA LEU A 139 7.90 -9.73 0.81
C LEU A 139 6.74 -8.78 0.43
N LEU A 140 5.61 -8.82 1.16
CA LEU A 140 4.47 -7.91 0.94
C LEU A 140 4.72 -6.50 1.49
N VAL A 141 5.66 -6.37 2.43
CA VAL A 141 6.02 -5.10 3.04
C VAL A 141 7.27 -4.57 2.37
N THR A 142 7.26 -3.31 1.95
CA THR A 142 8.43 -2.68 1.30
C THR A 142 9.07 -1.61 2.17
N GLU A 143 8.34 -1.10 3.16
CA GLU A 143 8.80 -0.06 4.07
C GLU A 143 8.28 -0.31 5.49
N VAL A 144 9.13 -0.07 6.49
CA VAL A 144 8.82 -0.26 7.91
C VAL A 144 9.26 0.93 8.74
N GLY A 145 8.49 1.27 9.75
CA GLY A 145 8.81 2.28 10.75
C GLY A 145 9.07 1.62 12.10
N TYR A 146 10.07 2.08 12.84
CA TYR A 146 10.30 1.70 14.22
C TYR A 146 10.32 2.92 15.11
N SER A 147 9.42 2.95 16.09
CA SER A 147 9.43 3.94 17.16
C SER A 147 9.32 3.25 18.52
N LYS A 148 9.34 4.03 19.61
CA LYS A 148 9.17 3.52 20.98
C LYS A 148 7.84 2.76 21.17
N THR A 149 6.84 3.02 20.34
CA THR A 149 5.51 2.38 20.44
C THR A 149 5.38 1.10 19.61
N GLY A 150 6.33 0.79 18.73
CA GLY A 150 6.33 -0.46 17.98
C GLY A 150 6.86 -0.36 16.55
N ARG A 151 6.52 -1.39 15.76
CA ARG A 151 6.82 -1.53 14.34
C ARG A 151 5.59 -1.17 13.50
N PHE A 152 5.77 -0.30 12.54
CA PHE A 152 4.71 0.26 11.68
C PHE A 152 4.99 -0.04 10.21
N THR A 153 3.93 -0.06 9.41
CA THR A 153 3.98 -0.02 7.94
C THR A 153 2.82 0.83 7.45
N LEU A 154 2.92 1.40 6.25
CA LEU A 154 1.82 2.13 5.64
C LEU A 154 0.92 1.19 4.84
N VAL A 155 -0.39 1.40 4.94
CA VAL A 155 -1.41 0.73 4.14
C VAL A 155 -2.40 1.79 3.68
N ALA A 156 -2.77 1.78 2.40
CA ALA A 156 -3.85 2.63 1.92
C ALA A 156 -5.17 2.07 2.43
N ASP A 157 -5.85 2.81 3.31
CA ASP A 157 -7.18 2.47 3.76
C ASP A 157 -8.21 2.81 2.69
N THR A 158 -9.21 1.96 2.50
CA THR A 158 -10.35 2.23 1.61
C THR A 158 -11.55 2.52 2.48
N PRO A 159 -11.98 3.79 2.63
CA PRO A 159 -13.11 4.10 3.47
C PRO A 159 -14.36 3.37 2.99
N ASN A 160 -15.04 2.65 3.89
CA ASN A 160 -16.24 1.86 3.58
C ASN A 160 -17.36 2.70 2.92
N GLN A 161 -17.41 4.01 3.21
CA GLN A 161 -18.23 5.00 2.53
C GLN A 161 -17.50 6.36 2.53
N LEU A 162 -17.46 7.05 1.39
CA LEU A 162 -17.13 8.47 1.38
C LEU A 162 -18.25 9.22 2.11
N PRO A 163 -17.96 10.07 3.10
CA PRO A 163 -18.99 10.79 3.83
C PRO A 163 -19.78 11.68 2.86
N ILE A 164 -21.06 11.34 2.64
CA ILE A 164 -21.99 12.21 1.90
C ILE A 164 -22.26 13.41 2.79
N THR A 165 -21.47 14.47 2.61
CA THR A 165 -21.63 15.72 3.34
C THR A 165 -21.92 16.84 2.35
N ASN A 166 -22.98 17.61 2.61
CA ASN A 166 -23.29 18.87 1.91
C ASN A 166 -22.35 20.01 2.34
N ASP A 167 -21.12 19.67 2.74
CA ASP A 167 -20.16 20.59 3.32
C ASP A 167 -19.62 21.52 2.22
N GLN A 168 -19.55 22.81 2.55
CA GLN A 168 -19.19 23.86 1.62
C GLN A 168 -17.68 23.99 1.49
N LEU A 169 -17.22 24.39 0.30
CA LEU A 169 -15.83 24.73 0.07
C LEU A 169 -15.51 26.02 0.85
N PRO A 170 -14.51 26.04 1.75
CA PRO A 170 -14.14 27.23 2.53
C PRO A 170 -13.42 28.30 1.69
N ILE A 171 -13.09 27.99 0.43
CA ILE A 171 -12.41 28.89 -0.49
C ILE A 171 -13.42 29.85 -1.13
N THR A 172 -13.04 31.12 -1.17
CA THR A 172 -13.83 32.22 -1.74
C THR A 172 -12.99 33.00 -2.75
N ASN A 173 -13.57 34.06 -3.31
CA ASN A 173 -12.88 34.95 -4.24
C ASN A 173 -11.71 35.78 -3.62
N ASN A 174 -11.52 35.69 -2.30
CA ASN A 174 -10.43 36.35 -1.58
C ASN A 174 -9.10 35.61 -1.71
N GLN A 175 -9.13 34.29 -1.92
CA GLN A 175 -7.92 33.48 -2.02
C GLN A 175 -7.19 33.72 -3.35
N VAL A 176 -5.87 33.77 -3.29
CA VAL A 176 -4.96 33.82 -4.46
C VAL A 176 -4.08 32.58 -4.44
N PHE A 177 -4.19 31.75 -5.48
CA PHE A 177 -3.40 30.53 -5.64
C PHE A 177 -2.23 30.73 -6.59
N LEU A 178 -1.03 30.40 -6.14
CA LEU A 178 0.15 30.25 -6.99
C LEU A 178 0.19 28.81 -7.53
N VAL A 179 0.09 28.65 -8.85
CA VAL A 179 -0.09 27.34 -9.48
C VAL A 179 1.04 27.03 -10.45
N SER A 180 1.93 26.09 -10.10
CA SER A 180 2.96 25.63 -11.04
C SER A 180 2.40 24.60 -12.01
N GLY A 181 2.68 24.75 -13.30
CA GLY A 181 2.12 23.87 -14.33
C GLY A 181 0.61 24.08 -14.52
N GLY A 182 0.04 25.19 -14.03
CA GLY A 182 -1.40 25.42 -13.93
C GLY A 182 -2.10 25.86 -15.21
N ALA A 183 -1.36 26.15 -16.27
CA ALA A 183 -1.91 26.75 -17.48
C ALA A 183 -2.24 25.75 -18.60
N LYS A 184 -1.86 24.47 -18.42
CA LYS A 184 -2.06 23.39 -19.39
C LYS A 184 -2.36 22.06 -18.70
N GLY A 185 -2.93 21.10 -19.44
CA GLY A 185 -3.14 19.73 -18.99
C GLY A 185 -4.07 19.59 -17.76
N ILE A 186 -3.85 18.54 -16.96
CA ILE A 186 -4.74 18.16 -15.85
C ILE A 186 -4.81 19.24 -14.76
N THR A 187 -3.70 19.93 -14.47
CA THR A 187 -3.67 20.99 -13.46
C THR A 187 -4.55 22.16 -13.85
N ALA A 188 -4.58 22.52 -15.14
CA ALA A 188 -5.47 23.57 -15.65
C ALA A 188 -6.95 23.20 -15.47
N GLN A 189 -7.32 21.95 -15.71
CA GLN A 189 -8.70 21.48 -15.51
C GLN A 189 -9.11 21.57 -14.03
N CYS A 190 -8.23 21.19 -13.11
CA CYS A 190 -8.47 21.34 -11.68
C CYS A 190 -8.65 22.82 -11.27
N VAL A 191 -7.83 23.72 -11.83
CA VAL A 191 -7.94 25.16 -11.56
C VAL A 191 -9.22 25.75 -12.11
N ILE A 192 -9.62 25.38 -13.34
CA ILE A 192 -10.89 25.80 -13.95
C ILE A 192 -12.05 25.34 -13.07
N LYS A 193 -12.03 24.09 -12.62
CA LYS A 193 -13.07 23.53 -11.76
C LYS A 193 -13.13 24.24 -10.40
N LEU A 194 -11.99 24.55 -9.80
CA LEU A 194 -11.93 25.32 -8.56
C LEU A 194 -12.46 26.76 -8.75
N ALA A 195 -12.18 27.39 -9.90
CA ALA A 195 -12.71 28.71 -10.23
C ALA A 195 -14.24 28.71 -10.36
N GLN A 196 -14.83 27.66 -10.93
CA GLN A 196 -16.29 27.50 -11.05
C GLN A 196 -17.00 27.45 -9.70
N GLU A 197 -16.35 26.89 -8.68
CA GLU A 197 -16.95 26.66 -7.35
C GLU A 197 -16.68 27.80 -6.35
N SER A 198 -15.60 28.57 -6.54
CA SER A 198 -15.14 29.57 -5.56
C SER A 198 -14.86 30.96 -6.11
N GLN A 199 -14.72 31.11 -7.43
CA GLN A 199 -14.35 32.36 -8.11
C GLN A 199 -13.05 32.98 -7.58
N CYS A 200 -12.13 32.15 -7.07
CA CYS A 200 -10.82 32.58 -6.58
C CYS A 200 -9.88 33.03 -7.70
N LYS A 201 -8.71 33.53 -7.30
CA LYS A 201 -7.72 34.14 -8.18
C LYS A 201 -6.51 33.22 -8.33
N PHE A 202 -5.87 33.27 -9.50
CA PHE A 202 -4.76 32.38 -9.83
C PHE A 202 -3.57 33.10 -10.46
N ILE A 203 -2.37 32.72 -10.05
CA ILE A 203 -1.12 33.03 -10.74
C ILE A 203 -0.61 31.72 -11.34
N LEU A 204 -0.78 31.55 -12.65
CA LEU A 204 -0.43 30.32 -13.36
C LEU A 204 1.02 30.40 -13.86
N LEU A 205 1.87 29.46 -13.46
CA LEU A 205 3.27 29.41 -13.88
C LEU A 205 3.50 28.31 -14.93
N GLY A 206 4.36 28.58 -15.90
CA GLY A 206 4.84 27.60 -16.86
C GLY A 206 6.01 28.11 -17.70
N ARG A 207 6.62 27.22 -18.48
CA ARG A 207 7.79 27.56 -19.33
C ARG A 207 7.40 28.06 -20.73
N SER A 208 6.13 27.91 -21.11
CA SER A 208 5.67 28.28 -22.44
C SER A 208 5.70 29.81 -22.61
N SER A 209 6.08 30.26 -23.81
CA SER A 209 6.22 31.67 -24.15
C SER A 209 4.88 32.42 -24.08
N THR A 210 4.94 33.69 -23.68
CA THR A 210 3.83 34.65 -23.69
C THR A 210 3.78 35.50 -24.97
N GLU A 211 4.63 35.21 -25.97
CA GLU A 211 4.57 35.88 -27.26
C GLU A 211 3.17 35.78 -27.89
N SER A 212 2.75 36.83 -28.61
CA SER A 212 1.47 36.83 -29.32
C SER A 212 1.48 35.80 -30.45
N GLU A 213 0.35 35.13 -30.65
CA GLU A 213 0.15 34.27 -31.81
C GLU A 213 0.35 35.08 -33.11
N PRO A 214 1.09 34.56 -34.10
CA PRO A 214 1.23 35.23 -35.40
C PRO A 214 -0.12 35.34 -36.11
N VAL A 215 -0.38 36.50 -36.74
CA VAL A 215 -1.65 36.77 -37.43
C VAL A 215 -2.02 35.70 -38.46
N TRP A 216 -1.05 35.11 -39.16
CA TRP A 216 -1.30 34.05 -40.15
C TRP A 216 -1.79 32.73 -39.53
N ALA A 217 -1.55 32.51 -38.24
CA ALA A 217 -1.99 31.32 -37.54
C ALA A 217 -3.45 31.45 -37.06
N GLU A 218 -3.94 32.68 -36.89
CA GLU A 218 -5.26 32.95 -36.33
C GLU A 218 -6.39 32.25 -37.10
N GLY A 219 -7.39 31.78 -36.35
CA GLY A 219 -8.57 31.08 -36.89
C GLY A 219 -8.33 29.69 -37.45
N CYS A 220 -7.09 29.19 -37.47
CA CYS A 220 -6.76 27.86 -37.98
C CYS A 220 -6.72 26.81 -36.86
N GLU A 221 -7.79 26.05 -36.67
CA GLU A 221 -7.87 25.01 -35.62
C GLU A 221 -7.33 23.64 -36.08
N ASN A 222 -7.27 23.39 -37.39
CA ASN A 222 -6.81 22.11 -37.93
C ASN A 222 -5.28 21.98 -37.83
N GLU A 223 -4.81 20.89 -37.20
CA GLU A 223 -3.37 20.64 -37.01
C GLU A 223 -2.58 20.57 -38.32
N ALA A 224 -3.10 19.86 -39.33
CA ALA A 224 -2.41 19.68 -40.60
C ALA A 224 -2.29 21.01 -41.36
N GLU A 225 -3.38 21.78 -41.37
CA GLU A 225 -3.40 23.11 -41.97
C GLU A 225 -2.46 24.08 -41.24
N LEU A 226 -2.45 24.08 -39.91
CA LEU A 226 -1.55 24.93 -39.14
C LEU A 226 -0.08 24.57 -39.40
N LYS A 227 0.26 23.28 -39.49
CA LYS A 227 1.60 22.81 -39.86
C LYS A 227 1.99 23.27 -41.28
N GLN A 228 1.05 23.28 -42.22
CA GLN A 228 1.29 23.81 -43.54
C GLN A 228 1.58 25.32 -43.51
N ARG A 229 0.77 26.12 -42.80
CA ARG A 229 1.01 27.57 -42.65
C ARG A 229 2.35 27.87 -41.98
N ILE A 230 2.77 27.05 -41.01
CA ILE A 230 4.11 27.14 -40.40
C ILE A 230 5.21 26.89 -41.44
N MET A 231 5.05 25.90 -42.32
CA MET A 231 6.02 25.62 -43.38
C MET A 231 6.13 26.80 -44.36
N GLU A 232 5.00 27.39 -44.73
CA GLU A 232 4.92 28.56 -45.62
C GLU A 232 5.59 29.79 -44.98
N ASP A 233 5.41 30.03 -43.68
CA ASP A 233 6.09 31.12 -42.93
C ASP A 233 7.62 30.97 -42.93
N PHE A 234 8.13 29.74 -42.73
CA PHE A 234 9.57 29.47 -42.82
C PHE A 234 10.10 29.72 -44.24
N GLN A 235 9.40 29.24 -45.26
CA GLN A 235 9.77 29.44 -46.67
C GLN A 235 9.77 30.93 -47.04
N ALA A 236 8.76 31.69 -46.60
CA ALA A 236 8.67 33.13 -46.84
C ALA A 236 9.83 33.91 -46.20
N LYS A 237 10.41 33.39 -45.11
CA LYS A 237 11.60 33.95 -44.44
C LYS A 237 12.93 33.48 -45.03
N GLY A 238 12.89 32.65 -46.08
CA GLY A 238 14.09 32.07 -46.69
C GLY A 238 14.71 30.92 -45.87
N GLU A 239 14.00 30.42 -44.86
CA GLU A 239 14.43 29.30 -44.03
C GLU A 239 13.91 27.97 -44.61
N LYS A 240 14.70 26.89 -44.49
CA LYS A 240 14.28 25.55 -44.93
C LYS A 240 13.46 24.88 -43.80
N PRO A 241 12.14 24.68 -43.94
CA PRO A 241 11.32 24.08 -42.89
C PRO A 241 11.69 22.60 -42.72
N THR A 242 12.31 22.27 -41.58
CA THR A 242 12.51 20.87 -41.18
C THR A 242 11.33 20.39 -40.31
N PRO A 243 11.01 19.08 -40.28
CA PRO A 243 9.94 18.55 -39.44
C PRO A 243 10.06 18.94 -37.96
N ILE A 244 11.29 18.99 -37.43
CA ILE A 244 11.55 19.40 -36.04
C ILE A 244 11.22 20.88 -35.82
N MET A 245 11.60 21.75 -36.76
CA MET A 245 11.29 23.18 -36.68
C MET A 245 9.78 23.43 -36.73
N VAL A 246 9.10 22.77 -37.68
CA VAL A 246 7.64 22.87 -37.84
C VAL A 246 6.92 22.39 -36.58
N GLN A 247 7.31 21.21 -36.08
CA GLN A 247 6.72 20.64 -34.86
C GLN A 247 6.97 21.53 -33.64
N LYS A 248 8.17 22.11 -33.50
CA LYS A 248 8.50 23.05 -32.42
C LYS A 248 7.63 24.30 -32.49
N LYS A 249 7.47 24.91 -33.67
CA LYS A 249 6.63 26.11 -33.84
C LYS A 249 5.16 25.80 -33.60
N TYR A 250 4.68 24.64 -34.06
CA TYR A 250 3.33 24.14 -33.77
C TYR A 250 3.09 23.99 -32.27
N GLN A 251 4.01 23.36 -31.53
CA GLN A 251 3.90 23.20 -30.08
C GLN A 251 3.88 24.54 -29.32
N ILE A 252 4.60 25.56 -29.81
CA ILE A 252 4.55 26.91 -29.25
C ILE A 252 3.15 27.51 -29.41
N ILE A 253 2.61 27.53 -30.64
CA ILE A 253 1.27 28.10 -30.93
C ILE A 253 0.18 27.32 -30.18
N SER A 254 0.22 25.99 -30.24
CA SER A 254 -0.72 25.12 -29.53
C SER A 254 -0.70 25.36 -28.01
N SER A 255 0.50 25.48 -27.41
CA SER A 255 0.63 25.81 -25.98
C SER A 255 0.05 27.18 -25.65
N GLN A 256 0.30 28.19 -26.50
CA GLN A 256 -0.24 29.54 -26.29
C GLN A 256 -1.77 29.52 -26.31
N ARG A 257 -2.38 28.85 -27.29
CA ARG A 257 -3.83 28.72 -27.38
C ARG A 257 -4.43 27.98 -26.18
N GLU A 258 -3.81 26.89 -25.73
CA GLU A 258 -4.26 26.16 -24.54
C GLU A 258 -4.24 27.04 -23.28
N ILE A 259 -3.18 27.85 -23.12
CA ILE A 259 -3.06 28.82 -22.02
C ILE A 259 -4.17 29.87 -22.11
N GLN A 260 -4.38 30.47 -23.28
CA GLN A 260 -5.43 31.47 -23.48
C GLN A 260 -6.83 30.89 -23.24
N ASN A 261 -7.08 29.65 -23.65
CA ASN A 261 -8.34 28.96 -23.38
C ASN A 261 -8.54 28.72 -21.88
N THR A 262 -7.48 28.36 -21.16
CA THR A 262 -7.51 28.21 -19.69
C THR A 262 -7.85 29.54 -19.01
N LEU A 263 -7.19 30.64 -19.40
CA LEU A 263 -7.47 31.97 -18.86
C LEU A 263 -8.92 32.40 -19.11
N LYS A 264 -9.42 32.24 -20.34
CA LYS A 264 -10.82 32.54 -20.71
C LYS A 264 -11.82 31.67 -19.95
N ALA A 265 -11.51 30.39 -19.71
CA ALA A 265 -12.37 29.49 -18.96
C ALA A 265 -12.48 29.91 -17.48
N ILE A 266 -11.38 30.32 -16.86
CA ILE A 266 -11.36 30.86 -15.50
C ILE A 266 -12.16 32.17 -15.42
N GLU A 267 -11.96 33.07 -16.38
CA GLU A 267 -12.70 34.35 -16.45
C GLU A 267 -14.21 34.11 -16.63
N LYS A 268 -14.60 33.19 -17.52
CA LYS A 268 -16.00 32.79 -17.71
C LYS A 268 -16.63 32.20 -16.46
N ALA A 269 -15.85 31.54 -15.61
CA ALA A 269 -16.29 31.03 -14.30
C ALA A 269 -16.43 32.14 -13.24
N GLY A 270 -15.96 33.36 -13.52
CA GLY A 270 -15.96 34.49 -12.59
C GLY A 270 -14.68 34.61 -11.75
N GLY A 271 -13.71 33.73 -11.95
CA GLY A 271 -12.37 33.84 -11.36
C GLY A 271 -11.48 34.85 -12.09
N LYS A 272 -10.27 35.06 -11.58
CA LYS A 272 -9.23 35.87 -12.25
C LYS A 272 -7.95 35.07 -12.36
N ALA A 273 -7.25 35.16 -13.49
CA ALA A 273 -5.96 34.51 -13.66
C ALA A 273 -4.97 35.36 -14.44
N GLU A 274 -3.71 35.34 -14.02
CA GLU A 274 -2.57 35.84 -14.80
C GLU A 274 -1.59 34.68 -15.05
N TYR A 275 -1.05 34.60 -16.27
CA TYR A 275 -0.02 33.61 -16.63
C TYR A 275 1.37 34.24 -16.63
N LEU A 276 2.32 33.60 -15.96
CA LEU A 276 3.73 33.96 -15.95
C LEU A 276 4.57 32.87 -16.62
N SER A 277 5.31 33.29 -17.66
CA SER A 277 6.34 32.45 -18.26
C SER A 277 7.61 32.47 -17.41
N VAL A 278 7.81 31.43 -16.59
CA VAL A 278 8.97 31.26 -15.71
C VAL A 278 9.16 29.77 -15.37
N ASP A 279 10.41 29.31 -15.30
CA ASP A 279 10.72 27.99 -14.78
C ASP A 279 10.67 28.04 -13.25
N VAL A 280 9.87 27.16 -12.63
CA VAL A 280 9.71 27.10 -11.17
C VAL A 280 11.01 26.76 -10.44
N THR A 281 12.01 26.23 -11.15
CA THR A 281 13.34 25.93 -10.61
C THR A 281 14.24 27.16 -10.48
N GLU A 282 13.90 28.28 -11.13
CA GLU A 282 14.65 29.55 -11.09
C GLU A 282 14.10 30.48 -10.00
N GLY A 283 14.43 30.20 -8.73
CA GLY A 283 13.84 30.87 -7.57
C GLY A 283 13.95 32.40 -7.56
N VAL A 284 15.10 32.97 -7.96
CA VAL A 284 15.30 34.43 -8.01
C VAL A 284 14.39 35.08 -9.07
N LEU A 285 14.41 34.55 -10.30
CA LEU A 285 13.57 35.06 -11.39
C LEU A 285 12.07 34.90 -11.08
N LEU A 286 11.70 33.82 -10.40
CA LEU A 286 10.34 33.59 -9.94
C LEU A 286 9.89 34.70 -8.99
N GLN A 287 10.68 35.03 -7.96
CA GLN A 287 10.36 36.10 -7.02
C GLN A 287 10.23 37.47 -7.73
N GLU A 288 11.16 37.79 -8.63
CA GLU A 288 11.12 39.04 -9.40
C GLU A 288 9.85 39.16 -10.26
N LYS A 289 9.44 38.08 -10.92
CA LYS A 289 8.23 38.07 -11.77
C LYS A 289 6.94 38.06 -10.96
N LEU A 290 6.95 37.52 -9.75
CA LEU A 290 5.77 37.45 -8.89
C LEU A 290 5.41 38.81 -8.28
N ALA A 291 6.39 39.62 -7.88
CA ALA A 291 6.19 40.91 -7.21
C ALA A 291 5.09 41.79 -7.87
N PRO A 292 5.16 42.12 -9.18
CA PRO A 292 4.15 42.99 -9.80
C PRO A 292 2.77 42.32 -9.92
N VAL A 293 2.68 40.99 -9.98
CA VAL A 293 1.40 40.28 -10.04
C VAL A 293 0.71 40.25 -8.68
N ILE A 294 1.49 40.08 -7.61
CA ILE A 294 0.99 40.12 -6.23
C ILE A 294 0.35 41.48 -5.93
N GLU A 295 0.92 42.58 -6.42
CA GLU A 295 0.34 43.92 -6.29
C GLU A 295 -1.05 44.04 -6.96
N ARG A 296 -1.30 43.30 -8.06
CA ARG A 296 -2.57 43.34 -8.80
C ARG A 296 -3.62 42.37 -8.28
N LEU A 297 -3.23 41.14 -7.94
CA LEU A 297 -4.17 40.07 -7.57
C LEU A 297 -4.37 39.95 -6.05
N GLY A 298 -3.37 40.34 -5.26
CA GLY A 298 -3.34 40.23 -3.81
C GLY A 298 -2.31 39.22 -3.31
N ALA A 299 -2.20 39.12 -1.98
CA ALA A 299 -1.28 38.21 -1.30
C ALA A 299 -1.63 36.73 -1.60
N ILE A 300 -0.60 35.93 -1.91
CA ILE A 300 -0.73 34.49 -2.21
C ILE A 300 -1.13 33.72 -0.95
N THR A 301 -2.34 33.18 -0.89
CA THR A 301 -2.84 32.41 0.26
C THR A 301 -2.75 30.90 0.04
N GLY A 302 -2.47 30.44 -1.17
CA GLY A 302 -2.37 29.01 -1.46
C GLY A 302 -1.39 28.67 -2.56
N ILE A 303 -0.88 27.44 -2.54
CA ILE A 303 -0.02 26.86 -3.57
C ILE A 303 -0.70 25.61 -4.13
N ILE A 304 -0.74 25.49 -5.46
CA ILE A 304 -1.05 24.23 -6.15
C ILE A 304 0.17 23.85 -6.99
N HIS A 305 0.86 22.80 -6.56
CA HIS A 305 2.09 22.33 -7.21
C HIS A 305 1.81 21.18 -8.17
N GLY A 306 1.49 21.53 -9.43
CA GLY A 306 1.21 20.59 -10.52
C GLY A 306 2.34 20.41 -11.54
N ALA A 307 3.53 21.00 -11.32
CA ALA A 307 4.64 20.89 -12.26
C ALA A 307 5.34 19.52 -12.15
N GLY A 308 5.72 18.95 -13.29
CA GLY A 308 6.42 17.68 -13.33
C GLY A 308 6.90 17.31 -14.72
N ASN A 309 7.96 16.53 -14.78
CA ASN A 309 8.49 15.91 -15.98
C ASN A 309 8.59 14.39 -15.76
N LEU A 310 8.65 13.62 -16.86
CA LEU A 310 8.93 12.18 -16.85
C LEU A 310 10.23 11.91 -17.59
N ALA A 311 10.92 10.84 -17.20
CA ALA A 311 12.16 10.40 -17.84
C ALA A 311 12.25 8.87 -17.84
N ASP A 312 11.13 8.19 -18.04
CA ASP A 312 10.91 6.78 -17.70
C ASP A 312 11.91 5.83 -18.39
N LYS A 313 12.69 5.14 -17.57
CA LYS A 313 13.75 4.19 -17.95
C LYS A 313 13.99 3.27 -16.75
N ARG A 314 14.28 1.99 -16.98
CA ARG A 314 14.76 1.10 -15.90
C ARG A 314 16.03 1.66 -15.27
N ILE A 315 16.27 1.37 -13.99
CA ILE A 315 17.34 2.00 -13.20
C ILE A 315 18.73 1.91 -13.85
N GLU A 316 19.06 0.78 -14.49
CA GLU A 316 20.33 0.54 -15.19
C GLU A 316 20.55 1.44 -16.41
N LYS A 317 19.48 2.05 -16.94
CA LYS A 317 19.50 2.95 -18.10
C LYS A 317 19.32 4.42 -17.73
N LYS A 318 19.11 4.74 -16.45
CA LYS A 318 18.98 6.13 -15.99
C LYS A 318 20.31 6.86 -16.02
N SER A 319 20.26 8.15 -16.38
CA SER A 319 21.38 9.09 -16.28
C SER A 319 21.17 10.07 -15.13
N ILE A 320 22.24 10.76 -14.73
CA ILE A 320 22.14 11.89 -13.79
C ILE A 320 21.18 12.96 -14.30
N GLN A 321 21.20 13.25 -15.60
CA GLN A 321 20.32 14.25 -16.20
C GLN A 321 18.84 13.86 -16.12
N ASP A 322 18.51 12.56 -16.25
CA ASP A 322 17.14 12.06 -16.05
C ASP A 322 16.68 12.35 -14.62
N PHE A 323 17.51 12.00 -13.63
CA PHE A 323 17.24 12.28 -12.21
C PHE A 323 17.01 13.77 -11.95
N GLU A 324 17.93 14.63 -12.40
CA GLU A 324 17.84 16.08 -12.18
C GLU A 324 16.59 16.68 -12.84
N THR A 325 16.24 16.23 -14.05
CA THR A 325 15.07 16.72 -14.80
C THR A 325 13.75 16.43 -14.08
N VAL A 326 13.64 15.23 -13.48
CA VAL A 326 12.44 14.80 -12.74
C VAL A 326 12.41 15.42 -11.34
N TYR A 327 13.54 15.39 -10.63
CA TYR A 327 13.67 15.91 -9.27
C TYR A 327 13.43 17.41 -9.20
N ALA A 328 14.08 18.19 -10.08
CA ALA A 328 14.05 19.65 -9.99
C ALA A 328 12.63 20.22 -10.15
N ALA A 329 11.86 19.73 -11.12
CA ALA A 329 10.51 20.22 -11.37
C ALA A 329 9.56 20.03 -10.18
N LYS A 330 9.74 18.95 -9.40
CA LYS A 330 8.90 18.62 -8.24
C LYS A 330 9.46 19.18 -6.93
N VAL A 331 10.69 18.82 -6.59
CA VAL A 331 11.25 19.08 -5.27
C VAL A 331 11.80 20.49 -5.19
N LYS A 332 12.70 20.87 -6.11
CA LYS A 332 13.24 22.24 -6.15
C LYS A 332 12.15 23.26 -6.46
N GLY A 333 11.24 22.89 -7.36
CA GLY A 333 10.07 23.69 -7.68
C GLY A 333 9.22 23.99 -6.45
N LEU A 334 8.84 22.97 -5.67
CA LEU A 334 8.10 23.17 -4.42
C LEU A 334 8.87 24.04 -3.42
N GLU A 335 10.16 23.77 -3.22
CA GLU A 335 11.01 24.55 -2.31
C GLU A 335 10.99 26.05 -2.69
N ASN A 336 11.19 26.36 -3.97
CA ASN A 336 11.16 27.74 -4.45
C ASN A 336 9.77 28.39 -4.26
N LEU A 337 8.68 27.66 -4.52
CA LEU A 337 7.32 28.17 -4.30
C LEU A 337 7.07 28.50 -2.83
N LEU A 338 7.49 27.62 -1.91
CA LEU A 338 7.36 27.84 -0.47
C LEU A 338 8.20 29.04 0.01
N HIS A 339 9.37 29.29 -0.60
CA HIS A 339 10.19 30.46 -0.30
C HIS A 339 9.67 31.78 -0.88
N CYS A 340 8.67 31.76 -1.78
CA CYS A 340 8.10 32.98 -2.35
C CYS A 340 7.08 33.68 -1.43
N LEU A 341 6.71 33.09 -0.30
CA LEU A 341 5.77 33.67 0.65
C LEU A 341 6.14 33.36 2.11
N PRO A 342 5.75 34.22 3.07
CA PRO A 342 5.88 33.90 4.48
C PRO A 342 5.03 32.67 4.84
N PRO A 343 5.53 31.72 5.65
CA PRO A 343 4.76 30.52 6.02
C PRO A 343 3.42 30.83 6.70
N SER A 344 3.31 31.94 7.45
CA SER A 344 2.08 32.38 8.10
C SER A 344 0.96 32.81 7.13
N GLN A 345 1.29 33.03 5.86
CA GLN A 345 0.33 33.42 4.82
C GLN A 345 -0.30 32.21 4.12
N LEU A 346 0.34 31.04 4.20
CA LEU A 346 -0.08 29.83 3.50
C LEU A 346 -1.28 29.19 4.22
N GLN A 347 -2.45 29.25 3.58
CA GLN A 347 -3.69 28.64 4.05
C GLN A 347 -3.96 27.30 3.36
N TYR A 348 -3.47 27.12 2.12
CA TYR A 348 -3.70 25.93 1.30
C TYR A 348 -2.43 25.47 0.60
N LEU A 349 -2.10 24.18 0.72
CA LEU A 349 -1.01 23.56 -0.04
C LEU A 349 -1.51 22.27 -0.68
N VAL A 350 -1.60 22.28 -2.01
CA VAL A 350 -2.02 21.11 -2.80
C VAL A 350 -0.83 20.61 -3.62
N LEU A 351 -0.41 19.38 -3.38
CA LEU A 351 0.72 18.77 -4.09
C LEU A 351 0.20 17.67 -5.03
N PHE A 352 0.52 17.79 -6.32
CA PHE A 352 0.23 16.74 -7.28
C PHE A 352 1.34 15.69 -7.21
N SER A 353 1.13 14.74 -6.32
CA SER A 353 1.95 13.53 -6.19
C SER A 353 1.46 12.46 -7.18
N SER A 354 1.90 11.22 -7.00
CA SER A 354 1.48 10.08 -7.82
C SER A 354 1.41 8.81 -7.01
N VAL A 355 0.52 7.89 -7.39
CA VAL A 355 0.50 6.50 -6.88
C VAL A 355 1.86 5.81 -6.96
N VAL A 356 2.73 6.24 -7.89
CA VAL A 356 4.10 5.74 -8.04
C VAL A 356 5.01 6.14 -6.86
N GLY A 357 4.78 7.29 -6.23
CA GLY A 357 5.49 7.64 -4.98
C GLY A 357 5.11 6.70 -3.84
N PHE A 358 3.83 6.33 -3.77
CA PHE A 358 3.31 5.47 -2.71
C PHE A 358 3.61 3.97 -2.91
N TYR A 359 3.46 3.43 -4.13
CA TYR A 359 3.63 2.00 -4.43
C TYR A 359 4.93 1.63 -5.16
N GLY A 360 5.64 2.62 -5.74
CA GLY A 360 6.70 2.38 -6.72
C GLY A 360 6.15 2.01 -8.10
N ASN A 361 6.99 2.04 -9.13
CA ASN A 361 6.68 1.49 -10.45
C ASN A 361 7.96 1.20 -11.26
N VAL A 362 7.91 0.19 -12.12
CA VAL A 362 9.01 -0.18 -13.03
C VAL A 362 9.33 0.99 -13.96
N GLY A 363 10.61 1.39 -13.99
CA GLY A 363 11.13 2.45 -14.86
C GLY A 363 10.96 3.87 -14.33
N GLN A 364 10.40 4.02 -13.12
CA GLN A 364 10.02 5.31 -12.55
C GLN A 364 10.64 5.55 -11.18
N SER A 365 11.88 5.10 -10.96
CA SER A 365 12.58 5.22 -9.68
C SER A 365 12.82 6.67 -9.23
N ASP A 366 13.28 7.55 -10.11
CA ASP A 366 13.44 8.99 -9.83
C ASP A 366 12.10 9.73 -9.67
N TYR A 367 11.08 9.33 -10.43
CA TYR A 367 9.72 9.86 -10.29
C TYR A 367 9.09 9.42 -8.96
N ALA A 368 9.29 8.18 -8.53
CA ALA A 368 8.87 7.70 -7.21
C ALA A 368 9.58 8.47 -6.09
N ILE A 369 10.91 8.67 -6.20
CA ILE A 369 11.68 9.53 -5.28
C ILE A 369 11.04 10.91 -5.17
N ALA A 370 10.83 11.59 -6.30
CA ALA A 370 10.35 12.97 -6.30
C ALA A 370 8.93 13.10 -5.71
N ASN A 371 8.03 12.18 -6.03
CA ASN A 371 6.66 12.19 -5.50
C ASN A 371 6.60 11.79 -4.02
N GLU A 372 7.43 10.86 -3.57
CA GLU A 372 7.48 10.53 -2.13
C GLU A 372 8.02 11.68 -1.30
N ILE A 373 8.98 12.46 -1.84
CA ILE A 373 9.42 13.71 -1.21
C ILE A 373 8.26 14.72 -1.11
N LEU A 374 7.38 14.82 -2.12
CA LEU A 374 6.18 15.65 -2.03
C LEU A 374 5.23 15.15 -0.93
N ASN A 375 5.00 13.84 -0.84
CA ASN A 375 4.19 13.25 0.22
C ASN A 375 4.76 13.61 1.60
N LYS A 376 6.06 13.43 1.80
CA LYS A 376 6.75 13.81 3.05
C LYS A 376 6.72 15.31 3.33
N SER A 377 6.80 16.14 2.28
CA SER A 377 6.68 17.60 2.40
C SER A 377 5.29 18.01 2.88
N ALA A 378 4.22 17.36 2.42
CA ALA A 378 2.86 17.62 2.90
C ALA A 378 2.73 17.36 4.41
N HIS A 379 3.20 16.20 4.88
CA HIS A 379 3.18 15.87 6.32
C HIS A 379 3.99 16.85 7.16
N LEU A 380 5.18 17.24 6.69
CA LEU A 380 6.03 18.19 7.40
C LEU A 380 5.39 19.60 7.45
N VAL A 381 4.81 20.08 6.35
CA VAL A 381 4.12 21.38 6.34
C VAL A 381 2.90 21.34 7.24
N LYS A 382 2.11 20.25 7.23
CA LYS A 382 0.96 20.11 8.13
C LYS A 382 1.37 20.10 9.59
N LEU A 383 2.47 19.43 9.93
CA LEU A 383 3.03 19.41 11.29
C LEU A 383 3.39 20.83 11.76
N ASN A 384 4.08 21.60 10.92
CA ASN A 384 4.53 22.96 11.27
C ASN A 384 3.43 24.02 11.17
N HIS A 385 2.38 23.76 10.38
CA HIS A 385 1.25 24.66 10.15
C HIS A 385 -0.09 23.91 10.26
N PRO A 386 -0.56 23.57 11.47
CA PRO A 386 -1.77 22.74 11.67
C PRO A 386 -3.04 23.31 11.06
N ASP A 387 -3.15 24.65 11.00
CA ASP A 387 -4.30 25.36 10.43
C ASP A 387 -4.29 25.39 8.90
N CYS A 388 -3.13 25.19 8.26
CA CYS A 388 -3.04 25.09 6.81
C CYS A 388 -3.74 23.81 6.33
N HIS A 389 -4.59 23.94 5.32
CA HIS A 389 -5.14 22.80 4.61
C HIS A 389 -4.09 22.29 3.63
N VAL A 390 -3.44 21.18 3.98
CA VAL A 390 -2.39 20.55 3.18
C VAL A 390 -2.87 19.22 2.67
N VAL A 391 -2.75 18.95 1.37
CA VAL A 391 -3.05 17.65 0.78
C VAL A 391 -2.06 17.29 -0.33
N ALA A 392 -1.42 16.12 -0.21
CA ALA A 392 -0.68 15.47 -1.28
C ALA A 392 -1.59 14.42 -1.96
N ILE A 393 -1.99 14.72 -3.20
CA ILE A 393 -2.86 13.84 -3.97
C ILE A 393 -1.99 12.91 -4.82
N ASN A 394 -1.99 11.63 -4.48
CA ASN A 394 -1.28 10.58 -5.21
C ASN A 394 -2.17 10.12 -6.36
N TRP A 395 -2.07 10.81 -7.49
CA TRP A 395 -2.87 10.54 -8.67
C TRP A 395 -2.48 9.23 -9.36
N GLY A 396 -3.48 8.41 -9.66
CA GLY A 396 -3.42 7.35 -10.66
C GLY A 396 -3.39 7.92 -12.08
N PRO A 397 -3.38 7.05 -13.12
CA PRO A 397 -3.32 7.51 -14.50
C PRO A 397 -4.61 8.25 -14.90
N TRP A 398 -4.48 9.40 -15.55
CA TRP A 398 -5.61 10.17 -16.08
C TRP A 398 -5.90 9.79 -17.53
N ASP A 399 -7.14 10.00 -17.97
CA ASP A 399 -7.56 9.84 -19.37
C ASP A 399 -6.90 10.82 -20.36
N SER A 400 -6.12 11.76 -19.85
CA SER A 400 -5.43 12.79 -20.62
C SER A 400 -4.08 13.14 -19.99
N GLY A 401 -3.32 14.05 -20.61
CA GLY A 401 -2.04 14.52 -20.09
C GLY A 401 -0.90 13.59 -20.47
N MET A 402 -0.27 12.95 -19.47
CA MET A 402 0.96 12.16 -19.66
C MET A 402 0.72 10.73 -20.18
N VAL A 403 -0.53 10.33 -20.40
CA VAL A 403 -0.89 8.97 -20.86
C VAL A 403 -1.11 8.95 -22.37
N SER A 404 -0.30 8.18 -23.10
CA SER A 404 -0.51 7.96 -24.54
C SER A 404 -1.62 6.93 -24.80
N PRO A 405 -2.22 6.89 -26.00
CA PRO A 405 -3.20 5.86 -26.36
C PRO A 405 -2.70 4.42 -26.18
N GLU A 406 -1.42 4.17 -26.47
CA GLU A 406 -0.78 2.86 -26.30
C GLU A 406 -0.66 2.49 -24.83
N LEU A 407 -0.28 3.48 -23.99
CA LEU A 407 -0.16 3.29 -22.55
C LEU A 407 -1.54 3.04 -21.91
N LYS A 408 -2.59 3.72 -22.39
CA LYS A 408 -3.97 3.50 -21.95
C LYS A 408 -4.43 2.06 -22.22
N LYS A 409 -4.08 1.49 -23.38
CA LYS A 409 -4.37 0.08 -23.69
C LYS A 409 -3.63 -0.87 -22.73
N ALA A 410 -2.35 -0.61 -22.47
CA ALA A 410 -1.55 -1.41 -21.53
C ALA A 410 -2.08 -1.35 -20.08
N PHE A 411 -2.65 -0.21 -19.65
CA PHE A 411 -3.32 -0.08 -18.36
C PHE A 411 -4.60 -0.91 -18.29
N ALA A 412 -5.44 -0.85 -19.32
CA ALA A 412 -6.67 -1.64 -19.39
C ALA A 412 -6.39 -3.16 -19.32
N GLU A 413 -5.36 -3.64 -20.01
CA GLU A 413 -4.91 -5.05 -19.97
C GLU A 413 -4.46 -5.51 -18.57
N ARG A 414 -4.11 -4.57 -17.68
CA ARG A 414 -3.69 -4.81 -16.29
C ARG A 414 -4.79 -4.50 -15.26
N GLY A 415 -6.00 -4.19 -15.71
CA GLY A 415 -7.10 -3.79 -14.83
C GLY A 415 -6.88 -2.44 -14.12
N ILE A 416 -6.01 -1.59 -14.67
CA ILE A 416 -5.78 -0.23 -14.16
C ILE A 416 -6.74 0.71 -14.87
N GLU A 417 -7.69 1.27 -14.11
CA GLU A 417 -8.64 2.23 -14.64
C GLU A 417 -8.03 3.63 -14.70
N THR A 418 -8.34 4.36 -15.77
CA THR A 418 -7.94 5.75 -15.93
C THR A 418 -8.98 6.69 -15.33
N ILE A 419 -8.51 7.81 -14.77
CA ILE A 419 -9.37 8.82 -14.14
C ILE A 419 -9.90 9.76 -15.23
N PRO A 420 -11.23 9.87 -15.40
CA PRO A 420 -11.81 10.87 -16.29
C PRO A 420 -11.48 12.28 -15.82
N LEU A 421 -11.24 13.19 -16.77
CA LEU A 421 -10.83 14.58 -16.51
C LEU A 421 -11.75 15.31 -15.51
N GLU A 422 -13.05 15.32 -15.77
CA GLU A 422 -14.04 15.99 -14.91
C GLU A 422 -14.10 15.38 -13.51
N VAL A 423 -13.98 14.05 -13.42
CA VAL A 423 -14.00 13.33 -12.13
C VAL A 423 -12.76 13.71 -11.31
N GLY A 424 -11.57 13.66 -11.90
CA GLY A 424 -10.34 14.01 -11.20
C GLY A 424 -10.32 15.49 -10.76
N ALA A 425 -10.78 16.41 -11.62
CA ALA A 425 -10.88 17.83 -11.27
C ALA A 425 -11.88 18.06 -10.12
N GLN A 426 -13.02 17.37 -10.12
CA GLN A 426 -13.98 17.42 -9.03
C GLN A 426 -13.43 16.83 -7.73
N MET A 427 -12.65 15.75 -7.80
CA MET A 427 -12.04 15.15 -6.62
C MET A 427 -11.06 16.12 -5.95
N LEU A 428 -10.25 16.86 -6.71
CA LEU A 428 -9.39 17.90 -6.12
C LEU A 428 -10.19 18.94 -5.33
N VAL A 429 -11.34 19.39 -5.86
CA VAL A 429 -12.21 20.33 -5.14
C VAL A 429 -12.80 19.68 -3.88
N ASN A 430 -13.16 18.40 -3.93
CA ASN A 430 -13.68 17.68 -2.76
C ASN A 430 -12.64 17.56 -1.65
N GLU A 431 -11.37 17.31 -1.98
CA GLU A 431 -10.28 17.28 -1.00
C GLU A 431 -10.10 18.62 -0.30
N LEU A 432 -10.48 19.75 -0.92
CA LEU A 432 -10.36 21.08 -0.33
C LEU A 432 -11.52 21.47 0.62
N LYS A 433 -12.51 20.60 0.83
CA LYS A 433 -13.63 20.83 1.77
C LYS A 433 -13.21 20.65 3.23
N ASN A 434 -13.96 21.24 4.17
CA ASN A 434 -13.57 21.28 5.59
C ASN A 434 -13.40 19.90 6.23
N HIS A 435 -14.28 18.94 5.93
CA HIS A 435 -14.16 17.58 6.47
C HIS A 435 -12.85 16.87 6.10
N ASN A 436 -12.21 17.26 4.99
CA ASN A 436 -10.93 16.71 4.53
C ASN A 436 -9.71 17.50 5.00
N GLN A 437 -9.86 18.57 5.81
CA GLN A 437 -8.73 19.39 6.30
C GLN A 437 -7.67 18.60 7.08
N LYS A 438 -8.04 17.41 7.61
CA LYS A 438 -7.13 16.48 8.30
C LYS A 438 -6.50 15.43 7.39
N THR A 439 -6.99 15.29 6.16
CA THR A 439 -6.49 14.34 5.16
C THR A 439 -5.27 14.94 4.47
N VAL A 440 -4.07 14.60 4.97
CA VAL A 440 -2.81 15.15 4.45
C VAL A 440 -2.34 14.46 3.18
N GLN A 441 -2.72 13.20 2.99
CA GLN A 441 -2.30 12.40 1.86
C GLN A 441 -3.45 11.47 1.44
N VAL A 442 -3.75 11.46 0.15
CA VAL A 442 -4.81 10.63 -0.43
C VAL A 442 -4.32 9.96 -1.71
N VAL A 443 -4.81 8.76 -1.98
CA VAL A 443 -4.62 8.05 -3.25
C VAL A 443 -5.93 8.12 -4.02
N ILE A 444 -5.88 8.64 -5.25
CA ILE A 444 -7.05 8.70 -6.13
C ILE A 444 -6.72 7.95 -7.41
N GLY A 445 -7.48 6.89 -7.70
CA GLY A 445 -7.29 5.97 -8.82
C GLY A 445 -7.15 4.52 -8.35
N SER A 446 -6.94 3.60 -9.27
CA SER A 446 -6.69 2.19 -8.92
C SER A 446 -5.36 2.03 -8.19
N PRO A 447 -5.29 1.20 -7.13
CA PRO A 447 -4.01 0.82 -6.55
C PRO A 447 -3.14 0.14 -7.61
N LEU A 448 -1.82 0.37 -7.56
CA LEU A 448 -0.91 -0.36 -8.43
C LEU A 448 -0.87 -1.82 -7.97
N ILE A 449 -1.36 -2.72 -8.83
CA ILE A 449 -1.42 -4.15 -8.55
C ILE A 449 -0.01 -4.72 -8.68
N TYR A 450 0.47 -5.38 -7.63
CA TYR A 450 1.70 -6.16 -7.70
C TYR A 450 1.56 -7.24 -8.78
N VAL A 451 2.45 -7.23 -9.77
CA VAL A 451 2.47 -8.26 -10.80
C VAL A 451 3.24 -9.47 -10.26
N PRO A 452 2.61 -10.64 -10.05
CA PRO A 452 3.30 -11.79 -9.50
C PRO A 452 4.43 -12.24 -10.43
N THR A 453 5.60 -12.48 -9.87
CA THR A 453 6.76 -12.99 -10.60
C THR A 453 6.46 -14.33 -11.26
N THR A 454 7.18 -14.63 -12.35
CA THR A 454 7.09 -15.94 -12.99
C THR A 454 7.73 -16.98 -12.06
N LEU A 455 7.03 -18.07 -11.79
CA LEU A 455 7.54 -19.18 -11.00
C LEU A 455 8.62 -19.91 -11.79
N ASN A 456 9.77 -20.07 -11.15
CA ASN A 456 10.79 -21.00 -11.60
C ASN A 456 10.42 -22.45 -11.22
N SER A 457 11.11 -23.43 -11.80
CA SER A 457 10.90 -24.86 -11.48
C SER A 457 11.62 -25.33 -10.22
N GLU A 458 12.50 -24.50 -9.65
CA GLU A 458 13.27 -24.82 -8.46
C GLU A 458 12.39 -24.86 -7.21
N LEU A 459 12.51 -25.90 -6.39
CA LEU A 459 11.79 -26.04 -5.12
C LEU A 459 12.68 -25.62 -3.95
N LYS A 460 12.16 -24.76 -3.09
CA LYS A 460 12.87 -24.21 -1.93
C LYS A 460 12.29 -24.70 -0.61
N SER A 461 13.12 -24.64 0.43
CA SER A 461 12.72 -24.90 1.82
C SER A 461 13.03 -23.69 2.67
N TYR A 462 12.15 -23.40 3.62
CA TYR A 462 12.24 -22.24 4.51
C TYR A 462 12.11 -22.68 5.96
N ARG A 463 12.84 -22.01 6.83
CA ARG A 463 12.67 -22.09 8.28
C ARG A 463 12.47 -20.67 8.80
N ILE A 464 11.30 -20.44 9.39
CA ILE A 464 10.90 -19.14 9.93
C ILE A 464 10.81 -19.26 11.44
N HIS A 465 11.45 -18.32 12.14
CA HIS A 465 11.45 -18.24 13.59
C HIS A 465 10.40 -17.23 14.06
N ARG A 466 9.65 -17.59 15.11
CA ARG A 466 8.67 -16.68 15.73
C ARG A 466 8.73 -16.81 17.25
N GLN A 467 8.72 -15.67 17.91
CA GLN A 467 8.47 -15.58 19.34
C GLN A 467 7.01 -15.22 19.58
N LEU A 468 6.39 -15.93 20.52
CA LEU A 468 5.01 -15.71 20.93
C LEU A 468 5.00 -15.22 22.38
N THR A 469 4.30 -14.11 22.62
CA THR A 469 4.04 -13.62 23.98
C THR A 469 2.56 -13.27 24.11
N LEU A 470 2.03 -13.28 25.33
CA LEU A 470 0.65 -12.90 25.59
C LEU A 470 0.41 -11.42 25.25
N ALA A 471 1.36 -10.55 25.62
CA ALA A 471 1.29 -9.11 25.34
C ALA A 471 1.23 -8.78 23.84
N ALA A 472 1.93 -9.55 23.00
CA ALA A 472 1.90 -9.37 21.55
C ALA A 472 0.65 -9.95 20.88
N ASN A 473 -0.19 -10.69 21.61
CA ASN A 473 -1.36 -11.40 21.07
C ASN A 473 -2.58 -11.27 22.01
N PRO A 474 -3.17 -10.06 22.15
CA PRO A 474 -4.21 -9.79 23.13
C PRO A 474 -5.46 -10.68 23.00
N PHE A 475 -5.80 -11.14 21.79
CA PHE A 475 -6.92 -12.06 21.56
C PHE A 475 -6.83 -13.37 22.34
N LEU A 476 -5.64 -13.78 22.82
CA LEU A 476 -5.49 -15.00 23.60
C LEU A 476 -6.20 -14.93 24.96
N HIS A 477 -6.45 -13.72 25.47
CA HIS A 477 -7.32 -13.54 26.65
C HIS A 477 -8.77 -13.98 26.40
N ASP A 478 -9.18 -14.04 25.13
CA ASP A 478 -10.50 -14.48 24.69
C ASP A 478 -10.51 -15.95 24.20
N HIS A 479 -9.41 -16.69 24.30
CA HIS A 479 -9.36 -18.11 23.95
C HIS A 479 -8.65 -18.91 25.07
N VAL A 480 -9.42 -19.21 26.12
CA VAL A 480 -8.92 -19.73 27.40
C VAL A 480 -9.57 -21.08 27.71
N ILE A 481 -8.79 -22.16 27.71
CA ILE A 481 -9.27 -23.52 27.99
C ILE A 481 -8.82 -23.92 29.39
N ALA A 482 -9.76 -24.35 30.25
CA ALA A 482 -9.49 -24.72 31.64
C ALA A 482 -8.65 -23.66 32.39
N GLY A 483 -8.97 -22.38 32.19
CA GLY A 483 -8.27 -21.25 32.82
C GLY A 483 -6.91 -20.87 32.22
N ARG A 484 -6.47 -21.51 31.13
CA ARG A 484 -5.18 -21.21 30.47
C ARG A 484 -5.39 -20.66 29.06
N PRO A 485 -4.73 -19.56 28.67
CA PRO A 485 -4.74 -19.11 27.28
C PRO A 485 -4.07 -20.14 26.38
N VAL A 486 -4.72 -20.46 25.26
CA VAL A 486 -4.24 -21.46 24.28
C VAL A 486 -4.27 -20.83 22.90
N LEU A 487 -3.26 -21.07 22.06
CA LEU A 487 -3.31 -20.63 20.67
C LEU A 487 -4.42 -21.41 19.92
N PRO A 488 -5.40 -20.73 19.30
CA PRO A 488 -6.40 -21.40 18.47
C PRO A 488 -5.73 -22.20 17.35
N ALA A 489 -6.26 -23.38 17.04
CA ALA A 489 -5.75 -24.21 15.94
C ALA A 489 -5.82 -23.46 14.59
N THR A 490 -6.86 -22.65 14.42
CA THR A 490 -7.07 -21.77 13.26
C THR A 490 -6.00 -20.68 13.17
N CYS A 491 -5.52 -20.12 14.28
CA CYS A 491 -4.36 -19.21 14.28
C CYS A 491 -3.06 -19.94 13.89
N GLY A 492 -2.90 -21.21 14.29
CA GLY A 492 -1.80 -22.06 13.80
C GLY A 492 -1.85 -22.25 12.28
N LEU A 493 -3.04 -22.48 11.73
CA LEU A 493 -3.26 -22.55 10.28
C LEU A 493 -2.99 -21.21 9.58
N LEU A 494 -3.48 -20.09 10.14
CA LEU A 494 -3.20 -18.74 9.64
C LEU A 494 -1.70 -18.49 9.56
N TRP A 495 -0.92 -18.87 10.57
CA TRP A 495 0.52 -18.63 10.55
C TRP A 495 1.15 -19.34 9.33
N MET A 496 0.83 -20.61 9.09
CA MET A 496 1.33 -21.33 7.92
C MET A 496 0.87 -20.66 6.60
N ALA A 497 -0.41 -20.29 6.51
CA ALA A 497 -1.01 -19.64 5.34
C ALA A 497 -0.35 -18.28 5.02
N ASN A 498 -0.33 -17.37 6.00
CA ASN A 498 0.22 -16.03 5.87
C ASN A 498 1.70 -16.07 5.50
N THR A 499 2.50 -16.95 6.10
CA THR A 499 3.92 -17.03 5.75
C THR A 499 4.13 -17.51 4.31
N CYS A 500 3.30 -18.42 3.81
CA CYS A 500 3.33 -18.80 2.39
C CYS A 500 2.95 -17.61 1.47
N GLU A 501 1.89 -16.86 1.77
CA GLU A 501 1.50 -15.66 0.99
C GLU A 501 2.59 -14.57 1.01
N GLN A 502 3.21 -14.38 2.17
CA GLN A 502 4.29 -13.42 2.39
C GLN A 502 5.56 -13.75 1.59
N LEU A 503 5.83 -15.04 1.35
CA LEU A 503 6.94 -15.50 0.49
C LEU A 503 6.60 -15.40 -1.01
N TYR A 504 5.31 -15.38 -1.36
CA TYR A 504 4.83 -15.34 -2.74
C TYR A 504 3.74 -14.27 -2.94
N PRO A 505 4.11 -12.97 -2.90
CA PRO A 505 3.19 -11.89 -3.19
C PRO A 505 2.40 -12.10 -4.50
N GLY A 506 1.09 -11.83 -4.44
CA GLY A 506 0.18 -12.05 -5.57
C GLY A 506 -0.44 -13.46 -5.64
N TYR A 507 -0.08 -14.36 -4.72
CA TYR A 507 -0.79 -15.61 -4.50
C TYR A 507 -1.55 -15.57 -3.16
N LYS A 508 -2.63 -16.36 -3.08
CA LYS A 508 -3.53 -16.46 -1.93
C LYS A 508 -3.60 -17.90 -1.43
N ALA A 509 -3.53 -18.12 -0.13
CA ALA A 509 -3.66 -19.44 0.49
C ALA A 509 -5.14 -19.82 0.59
N LEU A 510 -5.60 -20.60 -0.41
CA LEU A 510 -7.03 -20.88 -0.60
C LEU A 510 -7.41 -22.31 -0.24
N CYS A 511 -6.44 -23.24 -0.19
CA CYS A 511 -6.71 -24.62 0.21
C CYS A 511 -5.70 -25.13 1.24
N PHE A 512 -6.20 -25.90 2.22
CA PHE A 512 -5.38 -26.53 3.26
C PHE A 512 -5.72 -28.02 3.38
N PRO A 513 -5.03 -28.89 2.62
CA PRO A 513 -5.19 -30.34 2.77
C PRO A 513 -4.52 -30.86 4.05
N LYS A 514 -5.19 -31.79 4.74
CA LYS A 514 -4.63 -32.59 5.85
C LYS A 514 -4.11 -31.74 7.00
N PHE A 515 -4.86 -30.72 7.41
CA PHE A 515 -4.50 -29.94 8.60
C PHE A 515 -4.66 -30.81 9.86
N LYS A 516 -3.64 -30.80 10.73
CA LYS A 516 -3.63 -31.60 11.97
C LYS A 516 -3.16 -30.77 13.16
N VAL A 517 -3.86 -30.95 14.28
CA VAL A 517 -3.42 -30.51 15.61
C VAL A 517 -2.67 -31.67 16.26
N LEU A 518 -1.36 -31.50 16.45
CA LEU A 518 -0.48 -32.51 17.04
C LEU A 518 -0.33 -32.25 18.55
N LYS A 519 -0.10 -30.98 18.92
CA LYS A 519 -0.05 -30.54 20.32
C LYS A 519 -0.36 -29.03 20.40
N GLY A 520 -1.38 -28.66 21.17
CA GLY A 520 -1.70 -27.26 21.40
C GLY A 520 -0.55 -26.46 22.01
N ILE A 521 -0.51 -25.15 21.73
CA ILE A 521 0.42 -24.20 22.35
C ILE A 521 -0.33 -23.51 23.49
N VAL A 522 0.11 -23.76 24.73
CA VAL A 522 -0.48 -23.21 25.96
C VAL A 522 0.45 -22.12 26.49
N PHE A 523 -0.11 -20.97 26.85
CA PHE A 523 0.64 -19.84 27.40
C PHE A 523 0.68 -19.96 28.92
N ASP A 524 1.59 -20.83 29.39
CA ASP A 524 1.89 -21.06 30.80
C ASP A 524 3.41 -21.00 31.05
N GLU A 525 3.87 -21.40 32.24
CA GLU A 525 5.28 -21.42 32.61
C GLU A 525 6.16 -22.31 31.71
N ASN A 526 5.57 -23.18 30.88
CA ASN A 526 6.27 -24.05 29.94
C ASN A 526 6.23 -23.54 28.48
N LEU A 527 5.77 -22.29 28.25
CA LEU A 527 5.79 -21.67 26.93
C LEU A 527 7.22 -21.65 26.39
N ALA A 528 7.41 -22.03 25.12
CA ALA A 528 8.72 -22.01 24.51
C ALA A 528 9.16 -20.58 24.18
N ASN A 529 10.45 -20.29 24.34
CA ASN A 529 11.02 -18.99 23.97
C ASN A 529 10.89 -18.69 22.48
N GLU A 530 10.94 -19.74 21.64
CA GLU A 530 10.90 -19.62 20.19
C GLU A 530 10.23 -20.84 19.55
N TYR A 531 9.51 -20.57 18.46
CA TYR A 531 8.85 -21.55 17.62
C TYR A 531 9.40 -21.48 16.19
N ASN A 532 9.44 -22.64 15.53
CA ASN A 532 9.90 -22.81 14.16
C ASN A 532 8.73 -23.19 13.26
N LEU A 533 8.55 -22.47 12.17
CA LEU A 533 7.74 -22.88 11.04
C LEU A 533 8.67 -23.38 9.92
N GLU A 534 8.59 -24.67 9.63
CA GLU A 534 9.27 -25.28 8.49
C GLU A 534 8.30 -25.39 7.32
N LEU A 535 8.70 -24.83 6.17
CA LEU A 535 7.98 -24.88 4.91
C LEU A 535 8.85 -25.56 3.86
N GLN A 536 8.27 -26.49 3.11
CA GLN A 536 8.94 -27.14 1.98
C GLN A 536 8.02 -27.07 0.76
N GLU A 537 8.47 -26.42 -0.30
CA GLU A 537 7.82 -26.45 -1.60
C GLU A 537 7.85 -27.86 -2.16
N ILE A 538 6.69 -28.36 -2.60
CA ILE A 538 6.57 -29.70 -3.18
C ILE A 538 6.17 -29.66 -4.66
N ALA A 539 5.48 -28.60 -5.10
CA ALA A 539 5.15 -28.40 -6.52
C ALA A 539 4.92 -26.92 -6.85
N LYS A 540 5.20 -26.56 -8.10
CA LYS A 540 4.86 -25.28 -8.74
C LYS A 540 4.21 -25.60 -10.08
N ILE A 541 2.95 -25.19 -10.28
CA ILE A 541 2.13 -25.61 -11.42
C ILE A 541 1.80 -24.39 -12.28
N GLU A 542 2.40 -24.30 -13.47
CA GLU A 542 2.04 -23.36 -14.56
C GLU A 542 1.80 -21.90 -14.14
N ASN A 543 2.56 -21.36 -13.18
CA ASN A 543 2.32 -20.04 -12.58
C ASN A 543 0.97 -19.88 -11.85
N LYS A 544 0.14 -20.92 -11.77
CA LYS A 544 -1.20 -20.88 -11.16
C LYS A 544 -1.16 -21.24 -9.69
N GLU A 545 -0.39 -22.28 -9.34
CA GLU A 545 -0.41 -22.86 -8.00
C GLU A 545 0.99 -23.15 -7.45
N ILE A 546 1.13 -23.04 -6.13
CA ILE A 546 2.31 -23.48 -5.39
C ILE A 546 1.82 -24.33 -4.23
N GLU A 547 2.38 -25.52 -4.07
CA GLU A 547 2.05 -26.41 -2.97
C GLU A 547 3.22 -26.52 -1.99
N PHE A 548 2.91 -26.39 -0.70
CA PHE A 548 3.84 -26.53 0.41
C PHE A 548 3.41 -27.65 1.34
N THR A 549 4.39 -28.27 1.99
CA THR A 549 4.17 -28.89 3.30
C THR A 549 4.63 -27.92 4.38
N ALA A 550 3.86 -27.82 5.47
CA ALA A 550 4.09 -26.86 6.55
C ALA A 550 4.00 -27.55 7.92
N LYS A 551 4.94 -27.22 8.82
CA LYS A 551 4.98 -27.75 10.19
C LYS A 551 5.43 -26.69 11.18
N ILE A 552 4.67 -26.52 12.26
CA ILE A 552 5.04 -25.68 13.40
C ILE A 552 5.59 -26.56 14.52
N SER A 553 6.75 -26.21 15.06
CA SER A 553 7.41 -26.93 16.14
C SER A 553 8.10 -26.01 17.15
N SER A 554 8.38 -26.53 18.33
CA SER A 554 9.25 -25.91 19.33
C SER A 554 10.31 -26.91 19.81
N LYS A 555 11.33 -26.43 20.52
CA LYS A 555 12.25 -27.27 21.26
C LYS A 555 11.91 -27.21 22.75
N SER A 556 11.77 -28.36 23.40
CA SER A 556 11.68 -28.43 24.86
C SER A 556 13.02 -28.12 25.51
N PRO A 557 13.06 -27.85 26.83
CA PRO A 557 14.31 -27.57 27.56
C PRO A 557 15.37 -28.68 27.45
N ASP A 558 14.96 -29.93 27.25
CA ASP A 558 15.83 -31.10 27.01
C ASP A 558 16.26 -31.26 25.54
N GLY A 559 15.93 -30.30 24.67
CA GLY A 559 16.33 -30.26 23.26
C GLY A 559 15.46 -31.09 22.30
N LYS A 560 14.42 -31.80 22.78
CA LYS A 560 13.53 -32.58 21.91
C LYS A 560 12.60 -31.67 21.10
N ILE A 561 12.34 -32.07 19.86
CA ILE A 561 11.40 -31.36 18.98
C ILE A 561 9.98 -31.75 19.34
N ARG A 562 9.12 -30.76 19.57
CA ARG A 562 7.69 -30.92 19.79
C ARG A 562 6.93 -30.30 18.64
N TYR A 563 6.22 -31.12 17.87
CA TYR A 563 5.37 -30.65 16.78
C TYR A 563 4.00 -30.21 17.30
N HIS A 564 3.51 -29.08 16.80
CA HIS A 564 2.27 -28.46 17.25
C HIS A 564 1.17 -28.56 16.21
N PHE A 565 1.46 -28.13 14.97
CA PHE A 565 0.51 -28.11 13.86
C PHE A 565 1.19 -28.53 12.56
N SER A 566 0.43 -29.09 11.63
CA SER A 566 0.91 -29.38 10.27
C SER A 566 -0.21 -29.31 9.25
N THR A 567 0.11 -28.95 8.01
CA THR A 567 -0.82 -29.02 6.86
C THR A 567 -0.04 -29.01 5.56
N ASN A 568 -0.70 -29.34 4.45
CA ASN A 568 -0.29 -28.81 3.16
C ASN A 568 -0.95 -27.43 2.97
N VAL A 569 -0.27 -26.53 2.26
CA VAL A 569 -0.81 -25.22 1.87
C VAL A 569 -0.76 -25.12 0.36
N ILE A 570 -1.89 -24.85 -0.27
CA ILE A 570 -1.97 -24.59 -1.72
C ILE A 570 -2.25 -23.11 -1.92
N LEU A 571 -1.27 -22.42 -2.46
CA LEU A 571 -1.38 -21.04 -2.91
C LEU A 571 -1.92 -21.02 -4.35
N LYS A 572 -2.86 -20.11 -4.64
CA LYS A 572 -3.36 -19.87 -6.01
C LYS A 572 -3.43 -18.38 -6.33
N ARG A 573 -3.32 -18.00 -7.60
CA ARG A 573 -3.51 -16.59 -8.03
C ARG A 573 -4.97 -16.15 -7.96
N GLU A 574 -5.88 -17.07 -8.30
CA GLU A 574 -7.32 -16.80 -8.36
C GLU A 574 -8.07 -17.83 -7.53
N ALA A 575 -9.14 -17.37 -6.87
CA ALA A 575 -10.07 -18.26 -6.19
C ALA A 575 -10.97 -18.97 -7.21
N SER A 576 -11.34 -20.21 -6.90
CA SER A 576 -12.34 -20.93 -7.69
C SER A 576 -13.73 -20.30 -7.52
N THR A 577 -14.61 -20.49 -8.51
CA THR A 577 -15.97 -19.96 -8.45
C THR A 577 -16.72 -20.51 -7.23
N PRO A 578 -17.33 -19.64 -6.39
CA PRO A 578 -18.12 -20.07 -5.24
C PRO A 578 -19.28 -20.99 -5.65
N PRO A 579 -19.40 -22.20 -5.07
CA PRO A 579 -20.59 -23.02 -5.26
C PRO A 579 -21.77 -22.46 -4.47
N ASN A 580 -22.99 -22.83 -4.84
CA ASN A 580 -24.18 -22.62 -4.02
C ASN A 580 -24.46 -23.87 -3.19
N TYR A 581 -24.82 -23.66 -1.93
CA TYR A 581 -25.25 -24.70 -1.02
C TYR A 581 -26.75 -24.96 -1.17
N GLU A 582 -27.12 -26.14 -1.65
CA GLU A 582 -28.49 -26.47 -2.07
C GLU A 582 -29.43 -26.84 -0.91
N PHE A 583 -28.90 -27.29 0.23
CA PHE A 583 -29.69 -27.77 1.37
C PHE A 583 -29.91 -26.68 2.43
N LEU A 584 -30.26 -25.48 1.98
CA LEU A 584 -30.44 -24.32 2.85
C LEU A 584 -31.64 -24.52 3.80
N ASN A 585 -31.40 -24.50 5.11
CA ASN A 585 -32.44 -24.42 6.12
C ASN A 585 -32.11 -23.32 7.13
N LEU A 586 -32.72 -22.14 6.94
CA LEU A 586 -32.57 -21.00 7.84
C LEU A 586 -33.81 -20.79 8.71
N GLN A 587 -34.74 -21.75 8.75
CA GLN A 587 -35.87 -21.68 9.67
C GLN A 587 -35.38 -21.93 11.09
N GLN A 588 -35.86 -21.09 12.00
CA GLN A 588 -35.58 -21.22 13.42
C GLN A 588 -36.56 -22.21 14.04
N ASP A 589 -36.05 -23.27 14.67
CA ASP A 589 -36.83 -24.25 15.42
C ASP A 589 -37.07 -23.73 16.85
N GLU A 590 -38.34 -23.58 17.22
CA GLU A 590 -38.76 -23.07 18.54
C GLU A 590 -38.18 -23.89 19.71
N LYS A 591 -37.79 -25.16 19.49
CA LYS A 591 -37.16 -26.00 20.52
C LYS A 591 -35.74 -25.59 20.88
N PHE A 592 -35.05 -24.83 20.02
CA PHE A 592 -33.63 -24.52 20.14
C PHE A 592 -33.36 -23.02 20.36
N LEU A 593 -34.29 -22.31 21.01
CA LEU A 593 -34.16 -20.91 21.43
C LEU A 593 -33.00 -20.69 22.42
N SER A 594 -31.75 -20.73 21.95
CA SER A 594 -30.58 -20.28 22.70
C SER A 594 -30.11 -18.95 22.12
N THR A 595 -30.43 -17.85 22.79
CA THR A 595 -29.83 -16.53 22.52
C THR A 595 -28.37 -16.55 22.97
N ASN A 596 -27.49 -15.84 22.23
CA ASN A 596 -26.04 -15.67 22.47
C ASN A 596 -25.56 -15.72 23.95
N PRO A 597 -26.21 -15.08 24.94
CA PRO A 597 -25.72 -15.11 26.32
C PRO A 597 -25.59 -16.53 26.92
N LEU A 598 -26.48 -17.46 26.59
CA LEU A 598 -26.45 -18.81 27.18
C LEU A 598 -25.35 -19.71 26.60
N LEU A 599 -24.88 -19.44 25.38
CA LEU A 599 -23.83 -20.25 24.72
C LEU A 599 -22.44 -19.98 25.29
N TYR A 600 -22.21 -18.75 25.76
CA TYR A 600 -20.90 -18.25 26.21
C TYR A 600 -20.84 -17.92 27.72
N GLN A 601 -21.93 -18.11 28.47
CA GLN A 601 -21.97 -17.87 29.92
C GLN A 601 -21.31 -19.01 30.72
N HIS A 602 -20.40 -18.66 31.64
CA HIS A 602 -19.63 -19.57 32.48
C HIS A 602 -20.45 -20.70 33.15
N GLY A 603 -20.50 -21.85 32.49
CA GLY A 603 -20.98 -23.12 33.02
C GLY A 603 -20.18 -24.28 32.44
N ALA A 604 -20.25 -25.47 33.04
CA ALA A 604 -19.45 -26.63 32.62
C ALA A 604 -19.69 -27.10 31.16
N SER A 605 -20.67 -26.51 30.46
CA SER A 605 -21.03 -26.83 29.08
C SER A 605 -20.88 -25.66 28.10
N SER A 606 -20.56 -24.44 28.56
CA SER A 606 -20.45 -23.27 27.68
C SER A 606 -19.21 -23.29 26.79
N LEU A 607 -19.27 -22.59 25.65
CA LEU A 607 -18.08 -22.25 24.87
C LEU A 607 -17.12 -21.41 25.72
N PHE A 608 -15.83 -21.73 25.66
CA PHE A 608 -14.78 -21.09 26.47
C PHE A 608 -14.25 -19.76 25.90
N HIS A 609 -14.96 -19.20 24.92
CA HIS A 609 -14.50 -18.09 24.07
C HIS A 609 -14.96 -16.72 24.60
N GLY A 610 -14.04 -15.76 24.65
CA GLY A 610 -14.30 -14.36 24.93
C GLY A 610 -14.63 -13.54 23.68
N THR A 611 -14.70 -12.22 23.83
CA THR A 611 -15.37 -11.32 22.87
C THR A 611 -14.84 -11.39 21.44
N THR A 612 -13.53 -11.59 21.25
CA THR A 612 -12.88 -11.68 19.93
C THR A 612 -13.34 -12.90 19.11
N PHE A 613 -13.91 -13.93 19.75
CA PHE A 613 -14.36 -15.17 19.11
C PHE A 613 -15.87 -15.44 19.29
N GLN A 614 -16.62 -14.53 19.91
CA GLN A 614 -18.06 -14.70 20.17
C GLN A 614 -18.94 -14.44 18.93
N GLY A 615 -18.78 -15.27 17.91
CA GLY A 615 -19.45 -15.08 16.61
C GLY A 615 -20.81 -15.76 16.46
N VAL A 616 -21.21 -16.70 17.32
CA VAL A 616 -22.49 -17.40 17.18
C VAL A 616 -23.62 -16.54 17.76
N LYS A 617 -24.60 -16.17 16.92
CA LYS A 617 -25.78 -15.40 17.35
C LYS A 617 -26.88 -16.31 17.84
N SER A 618 -27.18 -17.36 17.09
CA SER A 618 -28.20 -18.34 17.44
C SER A 618 -27.98 -19.69 16.75
N VAL A 619 -28.53 -20.73 17.36
CA VAL A 619 -28.72 -22.04 16.71
C VAL A 619 -30.08 -21.98 16.00
N LEU A 620 -30.10 -22.09 14.67
CA LEU A 620 -31.35 -22.03 13.91
C LEU A 620 -32.07 -23.38 13.93
N ASN A 621 -31.35 -24.46 13.67
CA ASN A 621 -31.88 -25.82 13.70
C ASN A 621 -30.78 -26.82 14.01
N ALA A 622 -31.16 -27.91 14.68
CA ALA A 622 -30.24 -28.93 15.13
C ALA A 622 -30.89 -30.32 15.10
N SER A 623 -30.15 -31.30 14.60
CA SER A 623 -30.54 -32.70 14.50
C SER A 623 -29.30 -33.60 14.65
N PRO A 624 -29.44 -34.91 14.87
CA PRO A 624 -28.29 -35.82 14.91
C PRO A 624 -27.46 -35.85 13.62
N ALA A 625 -28.00 -35.39 12.49
CA ALA A 625 -27.29 -35.37 11.21
C ALA A 625 -26.75 -33.99 10.82
N LYS A 626 -27.29 -32.90 11.40
CA LYS A 626 -27.03 -31.53 10.92
C LYS A 626 -27.30 -30.47 11.97
N LEU A 627 -26.51 -29.41 11.96
CA LEU A 627 -26.66 -28.18 12.75
C LEU A 627 -26.48 -26.97 11.84
N THR A 628 -27.34 -25.96 11.96
CA THR A 628 -27.16 -24.67 11.27
C THR A 628 -27.16 -23.52 12.27
N LEU A 629 -26.15 -22.66 12.16
CA LEU A 629 -25.93 -21.50 13.01
C LEU A 629 -26.12 -20.21 12.21
N GLU A 630 -26.71 -19.21 12.85
CA GLU A 630 -26.58 -17.81 12.43
C GLU A 630 -25.41 -17.18 13.19
N CYS A 631 -24.51 -16.54 12.45
CA CYS A 631 -23.27 -15.99 12.97
C CYS A 631 -23.08 -14.53 12.56
N TYR A 632 -22.39 -13.79 13.41
CA TYR A 632 -21.96 -12.42 13.18
C TYR A 632 -20.78 -12.15 14.12
N LEU A 633 -19.65 -11.73 13.56
CA LEU A 633 -18.46 -11.41 14.34
C LEU A 633 -17.99 -9.98 14.00
N PRO A 634 -17.92 -9.06 14.99
CA PRO A 634 -17.32 -7.75 14.78
C PRO A 634 -15.85 -7.87 14.34
N HIS A 635 -15.36 -6.89 13.57
CA HIS A 635 -13.96 -6.87 13.15
C HIS A 635 -13.03 -6.58 14.34
N PRO A 636 -12.14 -7.50 14.76
CA PRO A 636 -11.17 -7.21 15.81
C PRO A 636 -10.18 -6.15 15.32
N THR A 637 -9.85 -5.16 16.14
CA THR A 637 -8.84 -4.14 15.79
C THR A 637 -7.47 -4.77 15.50
N ALA A 638 -6.62 -4.08 14.74
CA ALA A 638 -5.26 -4.57 14.46
C ALA A 638 -4.47 -4.86 15.76
N GLN A 639 -4.68 -4.05 16.81
CA GLN A 639 -4.08 -4.28 18.12
C GLN A 639 -4.59 -5.57 18.78
N GLN A 640 -5.90 -5.85 18.70
CA GLN A 640 -6.47 -7.10 19.24
C GLN A 640 -5.93 -8.33 18.49
N GLN A 641 -5.78 -8.24 17.17
CA GLN A 641 -5.26 -9.34 16.35
C GLN A 641 -3.78 -9.65 16.62
N GLY A 642 -2.99 -8.66 17.07
CA GLY A 642 -1.59 -8.86 17.41
C GLY A 642 -0.76 -9.40 16.25
N GLN A 643 -0.01 -10.49 16.47
CA GLN A 643 0.83 -11.13 15.44
C GLN A 643 0.03 -12.01 14.43
N PHE A 644 -1.29 -12.09 14.57
CA PHE A 644 -2.17 -12.95 13.77
C PHE A 644 -3.21 -12.11 13.02
N SER A 645 -2.71 -11.17 12.21
CA SER A 645 -3.55 -10.36 11.33
C SER A 645 -4.19 -11.18 10.21
N VAL A 646 -5.47 -10.91 9.95
CA VAL A 646 -6.21 -11.52 8.84
C VAL A 646 -5.60 -11.09 7.50
N GLN A 647 -5.38 -12.06 6.61
CA GLN A 647 -5.08 -11.84 5.19
C GLN A 647 -6.15 -12.54 4.34
N THR A 648 -5.79 -13.50 3.48
CA THR A 648 -6.79 -14.31 2.78
C THR A 648 -7.58 -15.18 3.75
N PHE A 649 -6.89 -15.94 4.61
CA PHE A 649 -7.53 -16.79 5.61
C PHE A 649 -7.89 -16.00 6.86
N ASN A 650 -9.11 -16.19 7.37
CA ASN A 650 -9.60 -15.53 8.59
C ASN A 650 -9.69 -16.56 9.73
N PRO A 651 -8.76 -16.56 10.71
CA PRO A 651 -8.75 -17.56 11.76
C PRO A 651 -9.87 -17.34 12.77
N TYR A 652 -10.29 -16.08 13.01
CA TYR A 652 -11.31 -15.73 14.00
C TYR A 652 -12.68 -16.25 13.56
N ILE A 653 -13.01 -16.05 12.28
CA ILE A 653 -14.24 -16.62 11.70
C ILE A 653 -14.10 -18.15 11.57
N ALA A 654 -12.95 -18.67 11.15
CA ALA A 654 -12.76 -20.12 11.09
C ALA A 654 -12.94 -20.80 12.45
N ASP A 655 -12.57 -20.13 13.54
CA ASP A 655 -12.76 -20.65 14.90
C ASP A 655 -14.26 -20.70 15.25
N VAL A 656 -15.01 -19.64 14.91
CA VAL A 656 -16.48 -19.60 15.01
C VAL A 656 -17.14 -20.72 14.20
N GLN A 657 -16.59 -21.08 13.04
CA GLN A 657 -17.10 -22.20 12.24
C GLN A 657 -16.96 -23.54 12.99
N ILE A 658 -15.83 -23.74 13.66
CA ILE A 658 -15.54 -24.94 14.46
C ILE A 658 -16.43 -25.02 15.72
N HIS A 659 -16.97 -23.90 16.22
CA HIS A 659 -17.96 -23.93 17.31
C HIS A 659 -19.16 -24.84 17.01
N SER A 660 -19.51 -25.00 15.73
CA SER A 660 -20.59 -25.91 15.32
C SER A 660 -20.38 -27.34 15.80
N LEU A 661 -19.15 -27.86 15.78
CA LEU A 661 -18.82 -29.19 16.32
C LEU A 661 -19.01 -29.25 17.84
N TRP A 662 -18.56 -28.22 18.55
CA TRP A 662 -18.73 -28.14 20.01
C TRP A 662 -20.21 -28.08 20.40
N ILE A 663 -20.98 -27.18 19.78
CA ILE A 663 -22.41 -27.00 20.06
C ILE A 663 -23.16 -28.29 19.75
N TRP A 664 -22.85 -28.94 18.63
CA TRP A 664 -23.49 -30.21 18.27
C TRP A 664 -23.16 -31.32 19.28
N THR A 665 -21.89 -31.48 19.65
CA THR A 665 -21.48 -32.51 20.64
C THR A 665 -22.05 -32.23 22.03
N GLN A 666 -22.10 -30.97 22.46
CA GLN A 666 -22.72 -30.58 23.71
C GLN A 666 -24.21 -30.95 23.72
N GLN A 667 -24.91 -30.71 22.61
CA GLN A 667 -26.35 -30.96 22.53
C GLN A 667 -26.70 -32.46 22.52
N PHE A 668 -25.92 -33.28 21.81
CA PHE A 668 -26.26 -34.69 21.60
C PHE A 668 -25.46 -35.68 22.49
N HIS A 669 -24.36 -35.22 23.11
CA HIS A 669 -23.48 -36.03 23.98
C HIS A 669 -23.22 -35.42 25.37
N GLN A 670 -23.70 -34.20 25.63
CA GLN A 670 -23.45 -33.46 26.88
C GLN A 670 -21.96 -33.24 27.21
N LEU A 671 -21.12 -33.27 26.18
CA LEU A 671 -19.68 -33.09 26.26
C LEU A 671 -19.24 -32.15 25.14
N GLY A 672 -18.22 -31.34 25.39
CA GLY A 672 -17.57 -30.55 24.35
C GLY A 672 -16.62 -31.40 23.49
N CYS A 673 -16.06 -30.79 22.45
CA CYS A 673 -15.03 -31.41 21.63
C CYS A 673 -13.96 -30.42 21.21
N LEU A 674 -12.71 -30.88 21.09
CA LEU A 674 -11.60 -30.05 20.60
C LEU A 674 -11.24 -30.43 19.15
N PRO A 675 -10.89 -29.45 18.29
CA PRO A 675 -10.51 -29.72 16.92
C PRO A 675 -9.23 -30.56 16.86
N ALA A 676 -9.22 -31.58 16.01
CA ALA A 676 -8.08 -32.50 15.86
C ALA A 676 -7.50 -32.49 14.44
N GLU A 677 -8.36 -32.56 13.43
CA GLU A 677 -7.94 -32.66 12.02
C GLU A 677 -8.99 -32.05 11.09
N ILE A 678 -8.55 -31.50 9.97
CA ILE A 678 -9.42 -31.13 8.83
C ILE A 678 -8.83 -31.81 7.60
N GLN A 679 -9.60 -32.69 6.96
CA GLN A 679 -9.13 -33.42 5.79
C GLN A 679 -8.84 -32.46 4.64
N TYR A 680 -9.74 -31.50 4.40
CA TYR A 680 -9.56 -30.50 3.35
C TYR A 680 -10.33 -29.22 3.67
N PHE A 681 -9.65 -28.07 3.72
CA PHE A 681 -10.28 -26.76 3.73
C PHE A 681 -10.15 -26.10 2.36
N GLU A 682 -11.19 -25.40 1.92
CA GLU A 682 -11.19 -24.60 0.69
C GLU A 682 -11.97 -23.30 0.88
N GLN A 683 -11.39 -22.20 0.40
CA GLN A 683 -12.00 -20.87 0.41
C GLN A 683 -12.23 -20.36 -1.02
N PHE A 684 -13.45 -19.88 -1.26
CA PHE A 684 -13.90 -19.31 -2.53
C PHE A 684 -14.07 -17.78 -2.43
N ALA A 685 -14.44 -17.29 -1.25
CA ALA A 685 -14.57 -15.87 -0.96
C ALA A 685 -14.29 -15.60 0.53
N SER A 686 -13.87 -14.38 0.85
CA SER A 686 -13.69 -13.96 2.25
C SER A 686 -15.03 -13.89 2.96
N VAL A 687 -15.10 -14.43 4.18
CA VAL A 687 -16.28 -14.23 5.04
C VAL A 687 -16.18 -12.82 5.65
N PRO A 688 -17.20 -11.97 5.49
CA PRO A 688 -17.14 -10.59 5.99
C PRO A 688 -17.21 -10.53 7.52
N PHE A 689 -16.40 -9.65 8.12
CA PHE A 689 -16.65 -9.19 9.48
C PHE A 689 -17.79 -8.18 9.50
N GLY A 690 -18.50 -8.08 10.63
CA GLY A 690 -19.55 -7.07 10.80
C GLY A 690 -20.80 -7.30 9.95
N GLU A 691 -20.93 -8.47 9.32
CA GLU A 691 -22.10 -8.90 8.55
C GLU A 691 -22.57 -10.29 9.01
N THR A 692 -23.84 -10.59 8.77
CA THR A 692 -24.42 -11.90 9.10
C THR A 692 -23.98 -12.95 8.08
N PHE A 693 -23.49 -14.08 8.58
CA PHE A 693 -23.18 -15.28 7.79
C PHE A 693 -23.74 -16.52 8.48
N TYR A 694 -23.78 -17.64 7.77
CA TYR A 694 -24.35 -18.89 8.28
C TYR A 694 -23.32 -20.01 8.21
N VAL A 695 -23.34 -20.88 9.23
CA VAL A 695 -22.49 -22.06 9.30
C VAL A 695 -23.38 -23.28 9.38
N THR A 696 -23.26 -24.18 8.40
CA THR A 696 -23.96 -25.45 8.38
C THR A 696 -22.96 -26.59 8.61
N CYS A 697 -23.17 -27.37 9.66
CA CYS A 697 -22.36 -28.53 10.04
C CYS A 697 -23.15 -29.81 9.76
N GLU A 698 -22.62 -30.68 8.89
CA GLU A 698 -23.22 -31.95 8.50
C GLU A 698 -22.41 -33.12 9.06
N ILE A 699 -23.00 -33.89 9.97
CA ILE A 699 -22.32 -35.00 10.63
C ILE A 699 -22.19 -36.17 9.66
N LYS A 700 -20.95 -36.62 9.43
CA LYS A 700 -20.64 -37.75 8.55
C LYS A 700 -20.48 -39.05 9.33
N SER A 701 -19.83 -38.97 10.49
CA SER A 701 -19.70 -40.12 11.39
C SER A 701 -19.39 -39.69 12.81
N GLN A 702 -19.65 -40.56 13.77
CA GLN A 702 -19.35 -40.35 15.18
C GLN A 702 -19.01 -41.66 15.89
N THR A 703 -18.20 -41.55 16.94
CA THR A 703 -17.89 -42.61 17.91
C THR A 703 -17.98 -42.01 19.32
N ALA A 704 -17.77 -42.81 20.36
CA ALA A 704 -17.71 -42.31 21.73
C ALA A 704 -16.59 -41.27 21.99
N LEU A 705 -15.56 -41.22 21.12
CA LEU A 705 -14.38 -40.36 21.32
C LEU A 705 -14.20 -39.32 20.20
N THR A 706 -14.92 -39.44 19.10
CA THR A 706 -14.68 -38.61 17.90
C THR A 706 -15.97 -38.28 17.16
N VAL A 707 -16.04 -37.07 16.62
CA VAL A 707 -17.05 -36.66 15.65
C VAL A 707 -16.36 -36.21 14.36
N ILE A 708 -16.93 -36.53 13.20
CA ILE A 708 -16.46 -36.08 11.89
C ILE A 708 -17.63 -35.44 11.16
N ALA A 709 -17.44 -34.21 10.69
CA ALA A 709 -18.46 -33.45 9.97
C ALA A 709 -17.88 -32.64 8.81
N ASP A 710 -18.74 -32.27 7.86
CA ASP A 710 -18.44 -31.21 6.91
C ASP A 710 -19.03 -29.90 7.43
N VAL A 711 -18.24 -28.83 7.42
CA VAL A 711 -18.67 -27.49 7.88
C VAL A 711 -18.65 -26.54 6.68
N ILE A 712 -19.81 -26.03 6.29
CA ILE A 712 -20.01 -25.15 5.13
C ILE A 712 -20.42 -23.77 5.62
N THR A 713 -19.71 -22.73 5.18
CA THR A 713 -20.03 -21.34 5.51
C THR A 713 -20.60 -20.63 4.30
N HIS A 714 -21.75 -20.00 4.44
CA HIS A 714 -22.46 -19.40 3.31
C HIS A 714 -23.21 -18.12 3.71
N ASN A 715 -23.58 -17.32 2.70
CA ASN A 715 -24.46 -16.18 2.88
C ASN A 715 -25.93 -16.64 2.97
N ARG A 716 -26.86 -15.67 3.07
CA ARG A 716 -28.30 -15.97 3.16
C ARG A 716 -28.86 -16.67 1.92
N GLN A 717 -28.28 -16.42 0.75
CA GLN A 717 -28.67 -17.02 -0.53
C GLN A 717 -28.04 -18.40 -0.76
N GLY A 718 -27.20 -18.88 0.17
CA GLY A 718 -26.51 -20.16 0.06
C GLY A 718 -25.18 -20.10 -0.71
N GLN A 719 -24.74 -18.92 -1.17
CA GLN A 719 -23.42 -18.79 -1.82
C GLN A 719 -22.32 -19.08 -0.79
N VAL A 720 -21.47 -20.06 -1.08
CA VAL A 720 -20.46 -20.57 -0.15
C VAL A 720 -19.24 -19.66 -0.12
N TYR A 721 -18.83 -19.23 1.07
CA TYR A 721 -17.58 -18.52 1.29
C TYR A 721 -16.40 -19.51 1.39
N ASN A 722 -16.55 -20.53 2.25
CA ASN A 722 -15.56 -21.58 2.45
C ASN A 722 -16.21 -22.86 3.00
N ARG A 723 -15.44 -23.96 2.97
CA ARG A 723 -15.85 -25.26 3.50
C ARG A 723 -14.68 -26.01 4.15
N MET A 724 -14.98 -26.74 5.22
CA MET A 724 -14.12 -27.74 5.85
C MET A 724 -14.73 -29.12 5.62
N ILE A 725 -14.07 -29.95 4.83
CA ILE A 725 -14.48 -31.33 4.58
C ILE A 725 -13.76 -32.24 5.56
N GLY A 726 -14.50 -33.15 6.20
CA GLY A 726 -13.96 -34.11 7.16
C GLY A 726 -13.32 -33.45 8.39
N ALA A 727 -13.92 -32.38 8.91
CA ALA A 727 -13.51 -31.76 10.16
C ALA A 727 -13.76 -32.72 11.32
N LYS A 728 -12.68 -33.12 11.99
CA LYS A 728 -12.67 -34.08 13.09
C LYS A 728 -12.50 -33.39 14.44
N GLY A 729 -13.46 -33.60 15.33
CA GLY A 729 -13.39 -33.22 16.75
C GLY A 729 -13.10 -34.43 17.63
N THR A 730 -12.28 -34.24 18.67
CA THR A 730 -12.10 -35.21 19.76
C THR A 730 -13.06 -34.86 20.89
N ILE A 731 -13.97 -35.77 21.21
CA ILE A 731 -14.96 -35.61 22.29
C ILE A 731 -14.21 -35.74 23.62
N LEU A 732 -14.48 -34.81 24.54
CA LEU A 732 -13.84 -34.77 25.84
C LEU A 732 -14.32 -35.91 26.74
N SER A 733 -13.46 -36.42 27.62
CA SER A 733 -13.84 -37.46 28.58
C SER A 733 -14.59 -36.93 29.81
N GLN A 734 -14.46 -35.63 30.08
CA GLN A 734 -15.15 -34.89 31.16
C GLN A 734 -15.43 -33.45 30.70
N PRO A 735 -16.44 -32.78 31.29
CA PRO A 735 -16.68 -31.34 31.09
C PRO A 735 -15.44 -30.49 31.47
N ILE A 736 -15.23 -29.36 30.79
CA ILE A 736 -14.11 -28.42 31.03
C ILE A 736 -14.51 -27.31 31.98
#